data_AF-R6ML79-F1
#
_entry.id   AF-R6ML79-F1
#
_cell.length_a   1.000
_cell.length_b   1.000
_cell.length_c   1.000
_cell.angle_alpha   90.00
_cell.angle_beta   90.00
_cell.angle_gamma   90.00
#
_symmetry.space_group_name_H-M   'P 1'
#
loop_
_entity.id
_entity.type
_entity.pdbx_description
1 polymer ?
#
loop_
_entity_poly.entity_id
_entity_poly.type
_entity_poly.pdbx_seq_one_letter_code
_entity_poly.pdbx_strand_id
1 'polypeptide(L)'
;MKKILYILFLFIFLTHTSNAQKVGLVLSGGGAKGLTHIGIIRALEENNIPIDYIAGTSMGAIVGSLYAMGYSPDDMEKLLKSDDFKRWYTGNIEEKYIYYFKRNPPTPEFLNIRVSLKNPLHKVKTQFLPSSVVDPLQMNLAFLELFGQATAACDNNFDKLFIPFRCVASDVYNKKPMIFDKGDLGDAVRASMSFPGMFKPIEIDSTLVYDGGIYNNFPVNVMVNDFHPDVIIGSVVSSNPGKPKEGDIMGQLENMIMQKTDYSLPDSLGILMTFKYDDVSLMDFDRFDELHDNGYKRTMQLMDSIKARIPRRVNYRQLELKRIAYKKNMPELRFKDIAIQGGSEQQKRYIRREFHASDHETFSLEDLRKGYFRLMSDNMISEIIPHAVYNPSDSTFDLHLKVKIEDDLSLRVGGNVGSNGANQIYVGATYHNLNNFSKEISLDGQLGQIYNNLQIAGRIDFPTHIPTSFRLVASTSSFDYFKQEKLFTKGNSPVFNKKKEHFVKLLVSLPFLTRQKAEFGIGIGKLQDQYFQSNVIDFNNDQNDISNYRIFGGSVAMDGNTLNSKQYPTAGRRERLVANIYTGKEYFQSGSAPDPYEGTYSYVQSWLQLSYEMERYYPISTKFVLGNYIHAYYSSRNFSQNYTATMMQAGEFAPTAHSKITYNEAFRANQFIGAGIMPIYQITPVFHIRTEIYGFAPIFPIVCNEDSKASYGKLFSRIEYMGELSLVVKLPFGAISAYLNHYSSPAKNWNVGLTLGWQIFGSRFIE
;
A
#
# COMPACT_ATOMS: atom_id res chain seq x y z
N MET A 1 23.91 6.45 -82.72
CA MET A 1 24.70 6.88 -81.55
C MET A 1 23.90 7.63 -80.47
N LYS A 2 22.98 8.55 -80.81
CA LYS A 2 22.17 9.29 -79.80
C LYS A 2 21.21 8.45 -78.94
N LYS A 3 20.64 7.35 -79.45
CA LYS A 3 19.76 6.44 -78.67
C LYS A 3 20.49 5.57 -77.64
N ILE A 4 21.78 5.26 -77.87
CA ILE A 4 22.60 4.47 -76.94
C ILE A 4 23.04 5.33 -75.74
N LEU A 5 23.29 6.63 -75.96
CA LEU A 5 23.62 7.56 -74.88
C LEU A 5 22.45 7.76 -73.90
N TYR A 6 21.19 7.80 -74.39
CA TYR A 6 20.01 7.95 -73.54
C TYR A 6 19.74 6.70 -72.68
N ILE A 7 20.03 5.50 -73.19
CA ILE A 7 19.87 4.25 -72.43
C ILE A 7 20.97 4.13 -71.34
N LEU A 8 22.20 4.57 -71.64
CA LEU A 8 23.27 4.65 -70.65
C LEU A 8 22.98 5.70 -69.55
N PHE A 9 22.38 6.83 -69.92
CA PHE A 9 21.98 7.86 -68.94
C PHE A 9 20.81 7.40 -68.04
N LEU A 10 19.88 6.59 -68.57
CA LEU A 10 18.81 5.98 -67.78
C LEU A 10 19.36 4.91 -66.81
N PHE A 11 20.36 4.12 -67.21
CA PHE A 11 20.97 3.09 -66.35
C PHE A 11 21.82 3.68 -65.20
N ILE A 12 22.42 4.87 -65.41
CA ILE A 12 23.17 5.59 -64.36
C ILE A 12 22.22 6.20 -63.31
N PHE A 13 20.99 6.57 -63.68
CA PHE A 13 19.99 7.04 -62.71
C PHE A 13 19.26 5.91 -61.96
N LEU A 14 19.29 4.67 -62.48
CA LEU A 14 18.64 3.51 -61.86
C LEU A 14 19.50 2.76 -60.82
N THR A 15 20.78 3.14 -60.62
CA THR A 15 21.73 2.36 -59.80
C THR A 15 22.22 3.07 -58.53
N HIS A 16 21.67 4.24 -58.18
CA HIS A 16 21.95 4.91 -56.90
C HIS A 16 20.73 4.97 -55.98
N THR A 17 20.16 3.81 -55.65
CA THR A 17 19.52 3.65 -54.35
C THR A 17 20.62 3.48 -53.31
N SER A 18 21.23 4.58 -52.86
CA SER A 18 22.13 4.53 -51.71
C SER A 18 21.31 4.14 -50.48
N ASN A 19 21.29 2.86 -50.12
CA ASN A 19 20.72 2.43 -48.85
C ASN A 19 21.55 3.10 -47.74
N ALA A 20 20.91 3.98 -46.97
CA ALA A 20 21.56 4.66 -45.86
C ALA A 20 21.88 3.62 -44.77
N GLN A 21 23.16 3.55 -44.37
CA GLN A 21 23.63 2.64 -43.33
C GLN A 21 22.70 2.67 -42.11
N LYS A 22 22.25 1.50 -41.67
CA LYS A 22 21.31 1.28 -40.58
C LYS A 22 22.02 0.83 -39.32
N VAL A 23 21.67 1.45 -38.20
CA VAL A 23 22.28 1.17 -36.89
C VAL A 23 21.26 0.59 -35.94
N GLY A 24 21.53 -0.60 -35.41
CA GLY A 24 20.71 -1.25 -34.38
C GLY A 24 21.29 -1.05 -32.98
N LEU A 25 20.44 -0.74 -32.00
CA LEU A 25 20.80 -0.65 -30.58
C LEU A 25 20.19 -1.81 -29.80
N VAL A 26 21.03 -2.59 -29.11
CA VAL A 26 20.61 -3.74 -28.31
C VAL A 26 20.85 -3.45 -26.83
N LEU A 27 19.79 -3.53 -26.01
CA LEU A 27 19.81 -3.16 -24.60
C LEU A 27 19.50 -4.37 -23.71
N SER A 28 20.46 -4.80 -22.89
CA SER A 28 20.25 -5.91 -21.97
C SER A 28 19.33 -5.56 -20.79
N GLY A 29 18.75 -6.58 -20.14
CA GLY A 29 18.14 -6.40 -18.82
C GLY A 29 19.16 -6.17 -17.71
N GLY A 30 18.69 -5.86 -16.50
CA GLY A 30 19.55 -5.65 -15.32
C GLY A 30 18.99 -4.79 -14.18
N GLY A 31 17.67 -4.61 -14.08
CA GLY A 31 17.04 -3.75 -13.07
C GLY A 31 17.58 -2.31 -13.15
N ALA A 32 17.86 -1.70 -12.00
CA ALA A 32 18.42 -0.34 -11.89
C ALA A 32 19.68 -0.12 -12.75
N LYS A 33 20.52 -1.15 -12.96
CA LYS A 33 21.72 -1.05 -13.82
C LYS A 33 21.39 -0.62 -15.25
N GLY A 34 20.17 -0.87 -15.73
CA GLY A 34 19.68 -0.42 -17.04
C GLY A 34 19.57 1.10 -17.20
N LEU A 35 19.64 1.89 -16.11
CA LEU A 35 19.76 3.36 -16.20
C LEU A 35 21.01 3.80 -16.98
N THR A 36 22.05 2.94 -17.02
CA THR A 36 23.25 3.11 -17.87
C THR A 36 22.90 3.31 -19.35
N HIS A 37 21.86 2.64 -19.84
CA HIS A 37 21.44 2.71 -21.24
C HIS A 37 21.08 4.12 -21.69
N ILE A 38 20.55 4.95 -20.77
CA ILE A 38 20.15 6.32 -21.05
C ILE A 38 21.38 7.19 -21.34
N GLY A 39 22.45 7.02 -20.55
CA GLY A 39 23.71 7.73 -20.79
C GLY A 39 24.35 7.35 -22.13
N ILE A 40 24.22 6.09 -22.55
CA ILE A 40 24.67 5.63 -23.87
C ILE A 40 23.89 6.34 -24.97
N ILE A 41 22.55 6.32 -24.90
CA ILE A 41 21.68 6.98 -25.87
C ILE A 41 21.99 8.48 -25.94
N ARG A 42 22.15 9.15 -24.79
CA ARG A 42 22.53 10.58 -24.71
C ARG A 42 23.84 10.85 -25.45
N ALA A 43 24.88 10.08 -25.16
CA ALA A 43 26.18 10.25 -25.82
C ALA A 43 26.12 10.02 -27.34
N LEU A 44 25.30 9.05 -27.80
CA LEU A 44 25.10 8.79 -29.23
C LEU A 44 24.38 9.97 -29.92
N GLU A 45 23.28 10.47 -29.34
CA GLU A 45 22.53 11.59 -29.89
C GLU A 45 23.35 12.89 -29.96
N GLU A 46 24.03 13.26 -28.88
CA GLU A 46 24.88 14.47 -28.83
C GLU A 46 26.01 14.43 -29.86
N ASN A 47 26.46 13.22 -30.23
CA ASN A 47 27.46 13.00 -31.26
C ASN A 47 26.87 12.71 -32.65
N ASN A 48 25.57 12.94 -32.84
CA ASN A 48 24.85 12.79 -34.10
C ASN A 48 24.91 11.36 -34.69
N ILE A 49 25.05 10.33 -33.84
CA ILE A 49 25.06 8.93 -34.26
C ILE A 49 23.60 8.46 -34.43
N PRO A 50 23.20 7.93 -35.60
CA PRO A 50 21.84 7.42 -35.79
C PRO A 50 21.59 6.17 -34.95
N ILE A 51 20.34 6.03 -34.50
CA ILE A 51 19.76 4.79 -34.00
C ILE A 51 18.54 4.54 -34.89
N ASP A 52 18.55 3.49 -35.69
CA ASP A 52 17.47 3.17 -36.64
C ASP A 52 16.58 2.01 -36.14
N TYR A 53 17.08 1.15 -35.25
CA TYR A 53 16.33 0.00 -34.69
C TYR A 53 16.70 -0.24 -33.22
N ILE A 54 15.76 -0.77 -32.43
CA ILE A 54 15.99 -1.09 -31.00
C ILE A 54 15.47 -2.48 -30.66
N ALA A 55 16.26 -3.25 -29.92
CA ALA A 55 15.81 -4.47 -29.25
C ALA A 55 16.17 -4.42 -27.76
N GLY A 56 15.21 -4.70 -26.89
CA GLY A 56 15.40 -4.57 -25.44
C GLY A 56 14.78 -5.69 -24.62
N THR A 57 15.41 -6.00 -23.49
CA THR A 57 14.91 -6.94 -22.46
C THR A 57 14.83 -6.28 -21.09
N SER A 58 13.75 -6.50 -20.34
CA SER A 58 13.54 -6.01 -18.97
C SER A 58 13.75 -4.48 -18.87
N MET A 59 14.66 -3.97 -18.03
CA MET A 59 14.98 -2.53 -18.01
C MET A 59 15.46 -2.00 -19.38
N GLY A 60 16.13 -2.83 -20.19
CA GLY A 60 16.46 -2.49 -21.58
C GLY A 60 15.23 -2.34 -22.47
N ALA A 61 14.14 -3.09 -22.22
CA ALA A 61 12.86 -2.89 -22.89
C ALA A 61 12.16 -1.61 -22.44
N ILE A 62 12.26 -1.24 -21.16
CA ILE A 62 11.72 0.04 -20.66
C ILE A 62 12.45 1.21 -21.30
N VAL A 63 13.78 1.28 -21.19
CA VAL A 63 14.56 2.38 -21.79
C VAL A 63 14.41 2.39 -23.31
N GLY A 64 14.46 1.20 -23.93
CA GLY A 64 14.31 1.06 -25.38
C GLY A 64 12.93 1.50 -25.89
N SER A 65 11.85 1.13 -25.21
CA SER A 65 10.49 1.52 -25.60
C SER A 65 10.22 3.01 -25.39
N LEU A 66 10.70 3.61 -24.29
CA LEU A 66 10.61 5.05 -24.05
C LEU A 66 11.27 5.83 -25.21
N TYR A 67 12.49 5.44 -25.60
CA TYR A 67 13.16 6.08 -26.72
C TYR A 67 12.46 5.79 -28.06
N ALA A 68 12.03 4.55 -28.28
CA ALA A 68 11.30 4.13 -29.48
C ALA A 68 9.97 4.86 -29.67
N MET A 69 9.32 5.31 -28.59
CA MET A 69 8.11 6.16 -28.65
C MET A 69 8.42 7.66 -28.59
N GLY A 70 9.69 8.04 -28.81
CA GLY A 70 10.10 9.44 -28.99
C GLY A 70 10.45 10.18 -27.70
N TYR A 71 10.73 9.52 -26.58
CA TYR A 71 11.32 10.23 -25.43
C TYR A 71 12.77 10.61 -25.74
N SER A 72 13.15 11.83 -25.39
CA SER A 72 14.56 12.24 -25.36
C SER A 72 15.25 11.68 -24.11
N PRO A 73 16.59 11.64 -24.06
CA PRO A 73 17.32 11.33 -22.83
C PRO A 73 16.91 12.19 -21.63
N ASP A 74 16.59 13.47 -21.87
CA ASP A 74 16.15 14.40 -20.83
C ASP A 74 14.74 14.10 -20.33
N ASP A 75 13.83 13.69 -21.24
CA ASP A 75 12.49 13.21 -20.84
C ASP A 75 12.60 11.94 -19.99
N MET A 76 13.49 11.00 -20.37
CA MET A 76 13.72 9.77 -19.62
C MET A 76 14.32 10.04 -18.24
N GLU A 77 15.29 10.94 -18.15
CA GLU A 77 15.86 11.39 -16.87
C GLU A 77 14.80 11.99 -15.96
N LYS A 78 13.99 12.93 -16.49
CA LYS A 78 12.91 13.57 -15.73
C LYS A 78 11.88 12.55 -15.23
N LEU A 79 11.51 11.59 -16.06
CA LEU A 79 10.57 10.52 -15.71
C LEU A 79 11.12 9.63 -14.59
N LEU A 80 12.35 9.12 -14.75
CA LEU A 80 12.91 8.11 -13.86
C LEU A 80 13.39 8.69 -12.51
N LYS A 81 13.67 10.00 -12.44
CA LYS A 81 13.94 10.71 -11.18
C LYS A 81 12.67 11.21 -10.49
N SER A 82 11.49 11.01 -11.09
CA SER A 82 10.22 11.49 -10.52
C SER A 82 9.75 10.64 -9.33
N ASP A 83 9.00 11.27 -8.43
CA ASP A 83 8.31 10.54 -7.34
C ASP A 83 7.27 9.55 -7.88
N ASP A 84 6.72 9.78 -9.07
CA ASP A 84 5.76 8.86 -9.72
C ASP A 84 6.44 7.54 -10.07
N PHE A 85 7.62 7.60 -10.71
CA PHE A 85 8.40 6.40 -10.99
C PHE A 85 8.75 5.65 -9.70
N LYS A 86 9.13 6.38 -8.65
CA LYS A 86 9.36 5.81 -7.32
C LYS A 86 8.14 5.09 -6.76
N ARG A 87 6.94 5.65 -6.92
CA ARG A 87 5.69 5.00 -6.53
C ARG A 87 5.39 3.75 -7.34
N TRP A 88 5.67 3.75 -8.64
CA TRP A 88 5.40 2.61 -9.52
C TRP A 88 6.20 1.36 -9.12
N TYR A 89 7.50 1.48 -8.85
CA TYR A 89 8.32 0.32 -8.47
C TYR A 89 8.23 -0.04 -6.97
N THR A 90 7.76 0.88 -6.11
CA THR A 90 7.55 0.60 -4.68
C THR A 90 6.14 0.10 -4.36
N GLY A 91 5.17 0.27 -5.27
CA GLY A 91 3.75 -0.05 -5.06
C GLY A 91 3.02 0.97 -4.17
N ASN A 92 3.66 2.07 -3.80
CA ASN A 92 3.08 3.06 -2.90
C ASN A 92 2.01 3.89 -3.63
N ILE A 93 0.84 4.01 -3.01
CA ILE A 93 -0.26 4.83 -3.53
C ILE A 93 -0.10 6.27 -3.05
N GLU A 94 -0.26 7.23 -3.95
CA GLU A 94 -0.33 8.63 -3.55
C GLU A 94 -1.46 8.87 -2.56
N GLU A 95 -1.19 9.67 -1.53
CA GLU A 95 -2.14 9.92 -0.46
C GLU A 95 -3.49 10.46 -0.99
N LYS A 96 -3.50 11.24 -2.09
CA LYS A 96 -4.74 11.80 -2.69
C LYS A 96 -5.66 10.71 -3.28
N TYR A 97 -5.11 9.55 -3.62
CA TYR A 97 -5.84 8.43 -4.22
C TYR A 97 -6.21 7.33 -3.22
N ILE A 98 -5.75 7.43 -1.96
CA ILE A 98 -6.19 6.51 -0.90
C ILE A 98 -7.66 6.76 -0.62
N TYR A 99 -8.52 5.84 -1.03
CA TYR A 99 -9.96 5.92 -0.80
C TYR A 99 -10.33 5.26 0.53
N TYR A 100 -10.31 6.04 1.62
CA TYR A 100 -10.48 5.50 2.97
C TYR A 100 -11.88 4.93 3.22
N PHE A 101 -12.91 5.45 2.56
CA PHE A 101 -14.30 5.04 2.73
C PHE A 101 -14.56 3.52 2.54
N LYS A 102 -13.88 2.87 1.58
CA LYS A 102 -14.04 1.42 1.34
C LYS A 102 -13.21 0.54 2.28
N ARG A 103 -12.28 1.11 3.05
CA ARG A 103 -11.44 0.33 3.96
C ARG A 103 -12.22 -0.13 5.18
N ASN A 104 -11.99 -1.38 5.57
CA ASN A 104 -12.48 -1.92 6.84
C ASN A 104 -11.55 -1.53 8.00
N PRO A 105 -12.06 -1.48 9.23
CA PRO A 105 -11.21 -1.30 10.41
C PRO A 105 -10.15 -2.41 10.49
N PRO A 106 -8.94 -2.09 10.95
CA PRO A 106 -7.89 -3.09 11.04
C PRO A 106 -8.24 -4.16 12.08
N THR A 107 -7.89 -5.41 11.78
CA THR A 107 -8.00 -6.55 12.70
C THR A 107 -6.61 -7.09 13.05
N PRO A 108 -6.47 -7.91 14.12
CA PRO A 108 -5.21 -8.55 14.49
C PRO A 108 -4.70 -9.65 13.55
N GLU A 109 -5.29 -9.80 12.36
CA GLU A 109 -4.92 -10.83 11.39
C GLU A 109 -3.45 -10.73 10.95
N PHE A 110 -2.80 -11.88 10.85
CA PHE A 110 -1.50 -12.05 10.19
C PHE A 110 -1.60 -13.00 8.97
N LEU A 111 -2.68 -13.78 8.88
CA LEU A 111 -2.96 -14.70 7.79
C LEU A 111 -4.42 -14.53 7.31
N ASN A 112 -4.62 -14.50 6.01
CA ASN A 112 -5.93 -14.45 5.36
C ASN A 112 -5.99 -15.48 4.23
N ILE A 113 -6.85 -16.49 4.38
CA ILE A 113 -7.06 -17.57 3.41
C ILE A 113 -8.39 -17.30 2.69
N ARG A 114 -8.33 -17.16 1.36
CA ARG A 114 -9.52 -16.97 0.52
C ARG A 114 -9.96 -18.31 -0.10
N VAL A 115 -11.26 -18.61 -0.02
CA VAL A 115 -11.87 -19.87 -0.47
C VAL A 115 -13.17 -19.57 -1.20
N SER A 116 -13.41 -20.25 -2.33
CA SER A 116 -14.68 -20.16 -3.06
C SER A 116 -15.70 -21.14 -2.50
N LEU A 117 -16.87 -20.66 -2.05
CA LEU A 117 -17.97 -21.54 -1.60
C LEU A 117 -18.68 -22.24 -2.76
N LYS A 118 -18.64 -21.66 -3.96
CA LYS A 118 -19.29 -22.23 -5.15
C LYS A 118 -18.53 -23.43 -5.71
N ASN A 119 -17.21 -23.45 -5.56
CA ASN A 119 -16.33 -24.52 -6.04
C ASN A 119 -15.28 -24.87 -4.96
N PRO A 120 -15.66 -25.50 -3.84
CA PRO A 120 -14.76 -25.76 -2.72
C PRO A 120 -13.61 -26.74 -3.06
N LEU A 121 -13.74 -27.49 -4.17
CA LEU A 121 -12.72 -28.42 -4.69
C LEU A 121 -11.71 -27.74 -5.63
N HIS A 122 -11.92 -26.48 -6.03
CA HIS A 122 -10.91 -25.72 -6.78
C HIS A 122 -9.85 -25.21 -5.81
N LYS A 123 -8.56 -25.44 -6.13
CA LYS A 123 -7.38 -25.28 -5.24
C LYS A 123 -7.55 -24.13 -4.24
N VAL A 124 -7.66 -24.46 -2.95
CA VAL A 124 -7.47 -23.52 -1.85
C VAL A 124 -6.15 -22.80 -2.12
N LYS A 125 -6.22 -21.51 -2.47
CA LYS A 125 -5.01 -20.69 -2.61
C LYS A 125 -4.52 -20.41 -1.21
N THR A 126 -3.67 -21.30 -0.72
CA THR A 126 -2.92 -21.08 0.51
C THR A 126 -1.83 -20.05 0.21
N GLN A 127 -2.22 -18.78 0.21
CA GLN A 127 -1.31 -17.66 -0.03
C GLN A 127 -0.52 -17.37 1.26
N PHE A 128 0.37 -18.29 1.63
CA PHE A 128 1.24 -18.16 2.81
C PHE A 128 2.28 -17.03 2.65
N LEU A 129 2.56 -16.63 1.40
CA LEU A 129 3.47 -15.56 1.04
C LEU A 129 2.82 -14.71 -0.05
N PRO A 130 3.04 -13.38 -0.06
CA PRO A 130 2.57 -12.53 -1.15
C PRO A 130 3.15 -13.04 -2.48
N SER A 131 2.34 -13.02 -3.54
CA SER A 131 2.76 -13.53 -4.87
C SER A 131 3.83 -12.66 -5.54
N SER A 132 4.00 -11.44 -5.05
CA SER A 132 5.00 -10.47 -5.48
C SER A 132 5.36 -9.57 -4.30
N VAL A 133 6.62 -9.14 -4.23
CA VAL A 133 7.09 -8.15 -3.24
C VAL A 133 6.49 -6.78 -3.52
N VAL A 134 6.36 -6.42 -4.80
CA VAL A 134 5.78 -5.15 -5.24
C VAL A 134 4.31 -5.36 -5.60
N ASP A 135 3.47 -4.46 -5.10
CA ASP A 135 2.06 -4.41 -5.48
C ASP A 135 1.94 -3.93 -6.95
N PRO A 136 1.34 -4.72 -7.86
CA PRO A 136 1.28 -4.39 -9.28
C PRO A 136 0.32 -3.23 -9.60
N LEU A 137 -0.50 -2.76 -8.67
CA LEU A 137 -1.61 -1.84 -8.96
C LEU A 137 -1.17 -0.51 -9.53
N GLN A 138 -0.18 0.14 -8.92
CA GLN A 138 0.38 1.40 -9.43
C GLN A 138 0.95 1.21 -10.83
N MET A 139 1.64 0.10 -11.03
CA MET A 139 2.33 -0.20 -12.26
C MET A 139 1.36 -0.49 -13.41
N ASN A 140 0.28 -1.23 -13.17
CA ASN A 140 -0.71 -1.53 -14.21
C ASN A 140 -1.34 -0.25 -14.78
N LEU A 141 -1.63 0.74 -13.92
CA LEU A 141 -2.15 2.04 -14.36
C LEU A 141 -1.06 2.87 -15.07
N ALA A 142 0.16 2.91 -14.52
CA ALA A 142 1.28 3.65 -15.10
C ALA A 142 1.61 3.22 -16.53
N PHE A 143 1.52 1.92 -16.81
CA PHE A 143 1.81 1.40 -18.15
C PHE A 143 0.76 1.83 -19.17
N LEU A 144 -0.53 1.87 -18.80
CA LEU A 144 -1.56 2.47 -19.65
C LEU A 144 -1.27 3.95 -19.91
N GLU A 145 -0.90 4.71 -18.88
CA GLU A 145 -0.60 6.14 -18.98
C GLU A 145 0.60 6.45 -19.88
N LEU A 146 1.67 5.65 -19.74
CA LEU A 146 2.90 5.86 -20.50
C LEU A 146 2.79 5.40 -21.95
N PHE A 147 2.20 4.21 -22.17
CA PHE A 147 2.29 3.53 -23.45
C PHE A 147 1.00 3.62 -24.29
N GLY A 148 -0.16 3.90 -23.69
CA GLY A 148 -1.45 3.90 -24.39
C GLY A 148 -1.50 4.84 -25.61
N GLN A 149 -0.94 6.04 -25.49
CA GLN A 149 -0.87 6.98 -26.61
C GLN A 149 0.08 6.51 -27.73
N ALA A 150 1.21 5.90 -27.36
CA ALA A 150 2.18 5.37 -28.31
C ALA A 150 1.65 4.14 -29.04
N THR A 151 1.01 3.21 -28.31
CA THR A 151 0.31 2.04 -28.86
C THR A 151 -0.73 2.46 -29.91
N ALA A 152 -1.51 3.49 -29.61
CA ALA A 152 -2.48 4.05 -30.55
C ALA A 152 -1.82 4.69 -31.78
N ALA A 153 -0.78 5.52 -31.56
CA ALA A 153 -0.07 6.20 -32.64
C ALA A 153 0.65 5.23 -33.60
N CYS A 154 1.14 4.10 -33.09
CA CYS A 154 1.77 3.07 -33.92
C CYS A 154 0.80 2.00 -34.42
N ASP A 155 -0.52 2.13 -34.16
CA ASP A 155 -1.54 1.17 -34.63
C ASP A 155 -1.17 -0.27 -34.25
N ASN A 156 -0.77 -0.47 -32.99
CA ASN A 156 -0.30 -1.74 -32.44
C ASN A 156 0.86 -2.39 -33.20
N ASN A 157 1.57 -1.68 -34.08
CA ASN A 157 2.71 -2.20 -34.83
C ASN A 157 3.99 -1.46 -34.41
N PHE A 158 4.93 -2.17 -33.79
CA PHE A 158 6.11 -1.53 -33.22
C PHE A 158 7.10 -1.05 -34.28
N ASP A 159 6.94 -1.45 -35.55
CA ASP A 159 7.71 -0.89 -36.67
C ASP A 159 7.25 0.53 -37.05
N LYS A 160 6.06 0.95 -36.63
CA LYS A 160 5.51 2.30 -36.84
C LYS A 160 5.81 3.28 -35.70
N LEU A 161 6.54 2.85 -34.67
CA LEU A 161 7.01 3.72 -33.60
C LEU A 161 8.00 4.77 -34.13
N PHE A 162 8.38 5.76 -33.31
CA PHE A 162 9.38 6.76 -33.70
C PHE A 162 10.68 6.10 -34.18
N ILE A 163 11.08 5.02 -33.51
CA ILE A 163 12.09 4.06 -33.96
C ILE A 163 11.50 2.64 -33.85
N PRO A 164 11.61 1.79 -34.89
CA PRO A 164 11.17 0.39 -34.81
C PRO A 164 11.78 -0.37 -33.63
N PHE A 165 10.93 -1.15 -32.94
CA PHE A 165 11.28 -1.77 -31.66
C PHE A 165 10.91 -3.26 -31.59
N ARG A 166 11.72 -4.04 -30.86
CA ARG A 166 11.40 -5.40 -30.42
C ARG A 166 11.56 -5.51 -28.91
N CYS A 167 10.50 -5.96 -28.25
CA CYS A 167 10.50 -6.25 -26.83
C CYS A 167 10.65 -7.76 -26.60
N VAL A 168 11.56 -8.17 -25.73
CA VAL A 168 11.76 -9.59 -25.42
C VAL A 168 11.22 -9.92 -24.03
N ALA A 169 10.33 -10.90 -23.98
CA ALA A 169 9.81 -11.50 -22.76
C ALA A 169 10.00 -13.03 -22.78
N SER A 170 9.45 -13.73 -21.80
CA SER A 170 9.68 -15.16 -21.60
C SER A 170 8.39 -15.96 -21.46
N ASP A 171 8.25 -17.01 -22.27
CA ASP A 171 7.26 -18.06 -22.07
C ASP A 171 7.92 -19.18 -21.26
N VAL A 172 7.61 -19.23 -19.96
CA VAL A 172 8.20 -20.21 -19.04
C VAL A 172 7.61 -21.62 -19.19
N TYR A 173 6.42 -21.75 -19.78
CA TYR A 173 5.79 -23.04 -20.01
C TYR A 173 6.47 -23.77 -21.16
N ASN A 174 6.64 -23.08 -22.30
CA ASN A 174 7.32 -23.62 -23.48
C ASN A 174 8.85 -23.43 -23.45
N LYS A 175 9.38 -22.78 -22.40
CA LYS A 175 10.81 -22.53 -22.17
C LYS A 175 11.52 -21.81 -23.32
N LYS A 176 10.89 -20.76 -23.84
CA LYS A 176 11.40 -20.00 -24.99
C LYS A 176 11.21 -18.50 -24.82
N PRO A 177 12.05 -17.67 -25.47
CA PRO A 177 11.78 -16.24 -25.54
C PRO A 177 10.51 -15.97 -26.37
N MET A 178 9.78 -14.94 -25.97
CA MET A 178 8.64 -14.38 -26.68
C MET A 178 9.03 -12.99 -27.16
N ILE A 179 9.03 -12.77 -28.48
CA ILE A 179 9.44 -11.51 -29.10
C ILE A 179 8.18 -10.78 -29.51
N PHE A 180 8.00 -9.56 -29.00
CA PHE A 180 6.90 -8.69 -29.39
C PHE A 180 7.38 -7.68 -30.44
N ASP A 181 6.72 -7.73 -31.59
CA ASP A 181 6.83 -6.79 -32.71
C ASP A 181 5.54 -5.98 -32.92
N LYS A 182 4.47 -6.36 -32.22
CA LYS A 182 3.12 -5.79 -32.32
C LYS A 182 2.31 -6.08 -31.05
N GLY A 183 1.12 -5.48 -30.97
CA GLY A 183 0.19 -5.60 -29.85
C GLY A 183 0.20 -4.34 -28.99
N ASP A 184 -0.22 -4.47 -27.73
CA ASP A 184 -0.13 -3.40 -26.75
C ASP A 184 1.32 -3.25 -26.26
N LEU A 185 1.91 -2.08 -26.48
CA LEU A 185 3.30 -1.80 -26.11
C LEU A 185 3.51 -1.86 -24.59
N GLY A 186 2.51 -1.43 -23.81
CA GLY A 186 2.54 -1.48 -22.36
C GLY A 186 2.58 -2.91 -21.86
N ASP A 187 1.72 -3.80 -22.37
CA ASP A 187 1.74 -5.21 -22.01
C ASP A 187 3.06 -5.88 -22.37
N ALA A 188 3.60 -5.63 -23.57
CA ALA A 188 4.87 -6.19 -23.98
C ALA A 188 6.01 -5.81 -23.03
N VAL A 189 6.11 -4.52 -22.65
CA VAL A 189 7.14 -4.02 -21.73
C VAL A 189 6.87 -4.50 -20.28
N ARG A 190 5.61 -4.56 -19.86
CA ARG A 190 5.19 -5.03 -18.51
C ARG A 190 5.52 -6.50 -18.31
N ALA A 191 5.28 -7.33 -19.34
CA ALA A 191 5.67 -8.73 -19.37
C ALA A 191 7.19 -8.89 -19.31
N SER A 192 7.92 -8.10 -20.10
CA SER A 192 9.39 -8.13 -20.15
C SER A 192 10.08 -7.81 -18.83
N MET A 193 9.38 -7.17 -17.87
CA MET A 193 9.87 -6.86 -16.50
C MET A 193 9.28 -7.79 -15.41
N SER A 194 8.41 -8.75 -15.75
CA SER A 194 7.70 -9.56 -14.75
C SER A 194 8.55 -10.70 -14.18
N PHE A 195 9.52 -10.35 -13.33
CA PHE A 195 10.43 -11.32 -12.71
C PHE A 195 9.76 -12.11 -11.56
N PRO A 196 9.85 -13.46 -11.54
CA PRO A 196 9.22 -14.30 -10.53
C PRO A 196 9.50 -13.87 -9.08
N GLY A 197 8.45 -13.78 -8.26
CA GLY A 197 8.53 -13.40 -6.84
C GLY A 197 8.69 -11.89 -6.58
N MET A 198 9.20 -11.12 -7.54
CA MET A 198 9.34 -9.66 -7.42
C MET A 198 8.13 -8.93 -7.99
N PHE A 199 7.80 -9.21 -9.25
CA PHE A 199 6.69 -8.61 -9.97
C PHE A 199 5.74 -9.69 -10.48
N LYS A 200 4.43 -9.45 -10.33
CA LYS A 200 3.42 -10.41 -10.77
C LYS A 200 3.42 -10.52 -12.31
N PRO A 201 3.41 -11.74 -12.88
CA PRO A 201 3.32 -11.97 -14.32
C PRO A 201 1.94 -11.63 -14.86
N ILE A 202 1.89 -11.33 -16.16
CA ILE A 202 0.65 -11.05 -16.89
C ILE A 202 0.39 -12.12 -17.96
N GLU A 203 -0.87 -12.31 -18.29
CA GLU A 203 -1.29 -13.31 -19.28
C GLU A 203 -1.63 -12.62 -20.60
N ILE A 204 -0.88 -12.95 -21.65
CA ILE A 204 -1.03 -12.45 -23.02
C ILE A 204 -1.29 -13.66 -23.92
N ASP A 205 -2.37 -13.62 -24.71
CA ASP A 205 -2.77 -14.71 -25.62
C ASP A 205 -2.79 -16.12 -24.96
N SER A 206 -3.41 -16.22 -23.78
CA SER A 206 -3.45 -17.45 -22.94
C SER A 206 -2.10 -17.96 -22.45
N THR A 207 -1.03 -17.19 -22.63
CA THR A 207 0.32 -17.53 -22.16
C THR A 207 0.66 -16.65 -20.96
N LEU A 208 1.11 -17.25 -19.86
CA LEU A 208 1.60 -16.51 -18.71
C LEU A 208 3.05 -16.08 -19.00
N VAL A 209 3.24 -14.77 -19.21
CA VAL A 209 4.51 -14.20 -19.69
C VAL A 209 5.30 -13.60 -18.53
N TYR A 210 6.61 -13.86 -18.54
CA TYR A 210 7.57 -13.43 -17.52
C TYR A 210 8.70 -12.59 -18.13
N ASP A 211 9.56 -12.07 -17.25
CA ASP A 211 10.72 -11.25 -17.62
C ASP A 211 11.59 -11.92 -18.71
N GLY A 212 11.94 -11.15 -19.73
CA GLY A 212 12.70 -11.66 -20.89
C GLY A 212 14.11 -12.13 -20.54
N GLY A 213 14.66 -11.64 -19.44
CA GLY A 213 15.99 -12.00 -18.94
C GLY A 213 16.13 -13.47 -18.56
N ILE A 214 15.01 -14.18 -18.38
CA ILE A 214 15.00 -15.62 -18.10
C ILE A 214 15.58 -16.42 -19.28
N TYR A 215 15.17 -16.12 -20.53
CA TYR A 215 15.58 -16.88 -21.72
C TYR A 215 16.45 -16.08 -22.71
N ASN A 216 16.35 -14.76 -22.73
CA ASN A 216 17.15 -13.94 -23.64
C ASN A 216 17.38 -12.53 -23.07
N ASN A 217 18.38 -12.40 -22.19
CA ASN A 217 18.68 -11.12 -21.53
C ASN A 217 19.45 -10.12 -22.40
N PHE A 218 19.96 -10.52 -23.57
CA PHE A 218 20.66 -9.65 -24.50
C PHE A 218 20.27 -10.01 -25.94
N PRO A 219 19.23 -9.35 -26.50
CA PRO A 219 18.54 -9.82 -27.70
C PRO A 219 19.25 -9.45 -29.00
N VAL A 220 20.55 -9.71 -29.09
CA VAL A 220 21.36 -9.46 -30.29
C VAL A 220 20.91 -10.32 -31.46
N ASN A 221 20.51 -11.56 -31.20
CA ASN A 221 19.97 -12.46 -32.21
C ASN A 221 18.67 -11.93 -32.82
N VAL A 222 17.79 -11.32 -32.01
CA VAL A 222 16.55 -10.69 -32.49
C VAL A 222 16.88 -9.49 -33.37
N MET A 223 17.84 -8.65 -32.96
CA MET A 223 18.30 -7.53 -33.78
C MET A 223 18.82 -7.97 -35.16
N VAL A 224 19.63 -9.04 -35.20
CA VAL A 224 20.17 -9.58 -36.45
C VAL A 224 19.06 -10.17 -37.33
N ASN A 225 18.18 -10.98 -36.76
CA ASN A 225 17.20 -11.75 -37.52
C ASN A 225 15.99 -10.94 -37.99
N ASP A 226 15.58 -9.91 -37.24
CA ASP A 226 14.36 -9.16 -37.56
C ASP A 226 14.68 -7.89 -38.36
N PHE A 227 15.74 -7.16 -37.97
CA PHE A 227 16.05 -5.85 -38.54
C PHE A 227 17.22 -5.83 -39.53
N HIS A 228 18.15 -6.78 -39.42
CA HIS A 228 19.34 -6.87 -40.27
C HIS A 228 20.11 -5.53 -40.42
N PRO A 229 20.52 -4.88 -39.31
CA PRO A 229 21.27 -3.62 -39.39
C PRO A 229 22.68 -3.82 -39.95
N ASP A 230 23.26 -2.77 -40.53
CA ASP A 230 24.65 -2.77 -40.98
C ASP A 230 25.64 -2.74 -39.81
N VAL A 231 25.27 -2.09 -38.70
CA VAL A 231 26.09 -2.00 -37.48
C VAL A 231 25.22 -2.14 -36.25
N ILE A 232 25.66 -2.95 -35.29
CA ILE A 232 25.02 -3.10 -33.97
C ILE A 232 25.82 -2.36 -32.90
N ILE A 233 25.15 -1.61 -32.05
CA ILE A 233 25.69 -1.11 -30.78
C ILE A 233 25.02 -1.92 -29.67
N GLY A 234 25.81 -2.71 -28.94
CA GLY A 234 25.33 -3.52 -27.82
C GLY A 234 25.64 -2.89 -26.48
N SER A 235 24.67 -2.84 -25.58
CA SER A 235 24.84 -2.43 -24.18
C SER A 235 24.49 -3.58 -23.23
N VAL A 236 25.49 -4.03 -22.48
CA VAL A 236 25.37 -5.12 -21.51
C VAL A 236 25.65 -4.59 -20.11
N VAL A 237 24.62 -4.55 -19.28
CA VAL A 237 24.66 -4.10 -17.88
C VAL A 237 24.49 -5.23 -16.86
N SER A 238 24.33 -6.45 -17.37
CA SER A 238 24.18 -7.67 -16.57
C SER A 238 25.27 -8.68 -16.87
N SER A 239 25.51 -9.54 -15.90
CA SER A 239 26.36 -10.73 -16.03
C SER A 239 25.53 -11.98 -15.76
N ASN A 240 25.97 -13.13 -16.28
CA ASN A 240 25.39 -14.40 -15.87
C ASN A 240 25.52 -14.58 -14.35
N PRO A 241 24.54 -15.24 -13.69
CA PRO A 241 24.59 -15.48 -12.26
C PRO A 241 25.91 -16.14 -11.82
N GLY A 242 26.53 -15.61 -10.77
CA GLY A 242 27.74 -16.15 -10.18
C GLY A 242 27.47 -17.40 -9.33
N LYS A 243 28.53 -18.02 -8.79
CA LYS A 243 28.37 -19.18 -7.89
C LYS A 243 27.45 -18.80 -6.72
N PRO A 244 26.38 -19.58 -6.44
CA PRO A 244 25.45 -19.27 -5.37
C PRO A 244 26.17 -19.29 -4.01
N LYS A 245 25.80 -18.35 -3.14
CA LYS A 245 26.33 -18.24 -1.77
C LYS A 245 25.32 -18.82 -0.78
N GLU A 246 25.82 -19.43 0.30
CA GLU A 246 24.98 -19.89 1.41
C GLU A 246 24.28 -18.68 2.07
N GLY A 247 22.96 -18.75 2.26
CA GLY A 247 22.13 -17.67 2.80
C GLY A 247 21.57 -16.67 1.77
N ASP A 248 22.09 -16.63 0.53
CA ASP A 248 21.55 -15.78 -0.54
C ASP A 248 20.47 -16.52 -1.35
N ILE A 249 19.27 -16.62 -0.77
CA ILE A 249 18.15 -17.36 -1.38
C ILE A 249 17.76 -16.74 -2.73
N MET A 250 17.79 -15.41 -2.87
CA MET A 250 17.44 -14.79 -4.15
C MET A 250 18.50 -15.05 -5.23
N GLY A 251 19.79 -14.92 -4.92
CA GLY A 251 20.85 -15.29 -5.86
C GLY A 251 20.82 -16.79 -6.24
N GLN A 252 20.38 -17.67 -5.32
CA GLN A 252 20.14 -19.08 -5.62
C GLN A 252 18.95 -19.28 -6.57
N LEU A 253 17.83 -18.60 -6.33
CA LEU A 253 16.66 -18.66 -7.21
C LEU A 253 16.96 -18.09 -8.60
N GLU A 254 17.69 -16.97 -8.69
CA GLU A 254 18.16 -16.40 -9.96
C GLU A 254 19.02 -17.42 -10.73
N ASN A 255 19.95 -18.10 -10.07
CA ASN A 255 20.77 -19.17 -10.67
C ASN A 255 19.93 -20.37 -11.17
N MET A 256 18.83 -20.70 -10.49
CA MET A 256 17.96 -21.82 -10.88
C MET A 256 16.99 -21.45 -12.01
N ILE A 257 16.55 -20.19 -12.07
CA ILE A 257 15.51 -19.73 -13.00
C ILE A 257 16.12 -19.20 -14.30
N MET A 258 17.18 -18.40 -14.23
CA MET A 258 17.76 -17.75 -15.40
C MET A 258 18.62 -18.72 -16.22
N GLN A 259 18.42 -18.72 -17.54
CA GLN A 259 19.32 -19.42 -18.44
C GLN A 259 20.58 -18.60 -18.69
N LYS A 260 21.68 -19.32 -18.97
CA LYS A 260 22.93 -18.70 -19.37
C LYS A 260 22.72 -17.91 -20.67
N THR A 261 22.87 -16.60 -20.59
CA THR A 261 22.77 -15.70 -21.74
C THR A 261 24.13 -15.56 -22.40
N ASP A 262 24.17 -15.63 -23.73
CA ASP A 262 25.32 -15.22 -24.52
C ASP A 262 25.30 -13.69 -24.69
N TYR A 263 26.26 -13.03 -24.07
CA TYR A 263 26.43 -11.57 -24.15
C TYR A 263 27.46 -11.15 -25.21
N SER A 264 27.89 -12.08 -26.08
CA SER A 264 28.85 -11.77 -27.12
C SER A 264 28.20 -11.05 -28.31
N LEU A 265 28.98 -10.20 -28.96
CA LEU A 265 28.67 -9.58 -30.24
C LEU A 265 29.93 -9.73 -31.10
N PRO A 266 29.86 -10.44 -32.24
CA PRO A 266 30.99 -10.53 -33.15
C PRO A 266 31.50 -9.15 -33.56
N ASP A 267 32.82 -8.93 -33.51
CA ASP A 267 33.43 -7.64 -33.86
C ASP A 267 33.09 -7.18 -35.28
N SER A 268 32.79 -8.12 -36.19
CA SER A 268 32.35 -7.82 -37.56
C SER A 268 30.95 -7.22 -37.64
N LEU A 269 30.09 -7.45 -36.64
CA LEU A 269 28.70 -6.98 -36.62
C LEU A 269 28.55 -5.65 -35.87
N GLY A 270 29.48 -5.27 -35.00
CA GLY A 270 29.26 -4.07 -34.19
C GLY A 270 30.21 -3.81 -33.06
N ILE A 271 29.79 -2.92 -32.16
CA ILE A 271 30.54 -2.46 -30.99
C ILE A 271 29.77 -2.88 -29.73
N LEU A 272 30.45 -3.54 -28.81
CA LEU A 272 29.88 -3.98 -27.54
C LEU A 272 30.42 -3.14 -26.37
N MET A 273 29.50 -2.64 -25.54
CA MET A 273 29.81 -1.98 -24.28
C MET A 273 29.33 -2.86 -23.12
N THR A 274 30.26 -3.25 -22.27
CA THR A 274 29.97 -4.08 -21.09
C THR A 274 30.26 -3.30 -19.82
N PHE A 275 29.30 -3.31 -18.90
CA PHE A 275 29.37 -2.67 -17.60
C PHE A 275 29.29 -3.73 -16.51
N LYS A 276 30.12 -3.58 -15.47
CA LYS A 276 30.12 -4.47 -14.30
C LYS A 276 29.85 -3.61 -13.07
N TYR A 277 28.85 -4.02 -12.29
CA TYR A 277 28.43 -3.37 -11.07
C TYR A 277 28.38 -4.42 -9.95
N ASP A 278 29.31 -4.30 -9.00
CA ASP A 278 29.45 -5.25 -7.88
C ASP A 278 28.57 -4.87 -6.68
N ASP A 279 28.21 -3.59 -6.55
CA ASP A 279 27.54 -2.98 -5.39
C ASP A 279 26.16 -2.38 -5.71
N VAL A 280 25.61 -2.64 -6.90
CA VAL A 280 24.29 -2.12 -7.35
C VAL A 280 23.28 -3.25 -7.38
N SER A 281 22.20 -3.10 -6.60
CA SER A 281 21.07 -4.03 -6.58
C SER A 281 20.11 -3.79 -7.77
N LEU A 282 19.19 -4.73 -8.01
CA LEU A 282 18.17 -4.59 -9.07
C LEU A 282 17.20 -3.42 -8.82
N MET A 283 17.08 -2.94 -7.58
CA MET A 283 16.09 -1.93 -7.18
C MET A 283 16.71 -0.58 -6.77
N ASP A 284 18.02 -0.39 -6.98
CA ASP A 284 18.75 0.84 -6.61
C ASP A 284 18.52 2.00 -7.59
N PHE A 285 17.26 2.26 -7.96
CA PHE A 285 16.89 3.31 -8.91
C PHE A 285 17.23 4.73 -8.43
N ASP A 286 17.44 4.92 -7.12
CA ASP A 286 17.90 6.20 -6.56
C ASP A 286 19.35 6.56 -7.00
N ARG A 287 20.14 5.61 -7.55
CA ARG A 287 21.52 5.84 -8.06
C ARG A 287 21.56 6.29 -9.53
N PHE A 288 20.56 7.06 -9.97
CA PHE A 288 20.42 7.46 -11.38
C PHE A 288 21.68 8.13 -11.94
N ASP A 289 22.17 9.18 -11.28
CA ASP A 289 23.25 10.03 -11.79
C ASP A 289 24.54 9.23 -12.03
N GLU A 290 24.88 8.33 -11.09
CA GLU A 290 26.05 7.46 -11.20
C GLU A 290 25.94 6.49 -12.40
N LEU A 291 24.82 5.78 -12.52
CA LEU A 291 24.63 4.75 -13.55
C LEU A 291 24.53 5.37 -14.94
N HIS A 292 23.77 6.46 -15.07
CA HIS A 292 23.71 7.27 -16.28
C HIS A 292 25.10 7.72 -16.73
N ASP A 293 25.88 8.34 -15.84
CA ASP A 293 27.18 8.90 -16.16
C ASP A 293 28.20 7.86 -16.58
N ASN A 294 28.14 6.66 -16.00
CA ASN A 294 28.99 5.54 -16.41
C ASN A 294 28.73 5.16 -17.87
N GLY A 295 27.46 5.09 -18.27
CA GLY A 295 27.06 4.82 -19.65
C GLY A 295 27.55 5.89 -20.62
N TYR A 296 27.37 7.15 -20.25
CA TYR A 296 27.80 8.30 -21.04
C TYR A 296 29.33 8.31 -21.23
N LYS A 297 30.10 8.24 -20.14
CA LYS A 297 31.56 8.28 -20.16
C LYS A 297 32.15 7.14 -20.98
N ARG A 298 31.62 5.92 -20.82
CA ARG A 298 32.10 4.75 -21.59
C ARG A 298 31.82 4.89 -23.08
N THR A 299 30.66 5.42 -23.45
CA THR A 299 30.30 5.66 -24.85
C THR A 299 31.21 6.72 -25.47
N MET A 300 31.50 7.79 -24.73
CA MET A 300 32.43 8.84 -25.17
C MET A 300 33.86 8.31 -25.38
N GLN A 301 34.35 7.40 -24.53
CA GLN A 301 35.65 6.75 -24.72
C GLN A 301 35.74 5.93 -26.01
N LEU A 302 34.61 5.37 -26.48
CA LEU A 302 34.53 4.57 -27.70
C LEU A 302 34.06 5.38 -28.90
N MET A 303 33.81 6.68 -28.74
CA MET A 303 33.15 7.51 -29.75
C MET A 303 33.93 7.57 -31.06
N ASP A 304 35.26 7.56 -31.01
CA ASP A 304 36.08 7.54 -32.23
C ASP A 304 35.89 6.25 -33.02
N SER A 305 35.88 5.09 -32.34
CA SER A 305 35.56 3.79 -32.93
C SER A 305 34.13 3.74 -33.48
N ILE A 306 33.16 4.31 -32.75
CA ILE A 306 31.76 4.42 -33.19
C ILE A 306 31.67 5.26 -34.46
N LYS A 307 32.29 6.44 -34.48
CA LYS A 307 32.30 7.37 -35.62
C LYS A 307 33.01 6.78 -36.84
N ALA A 308 34.04 5.95 -36.64
CA ALA A 308 34.76 5.27 -37.71
C ALA A 308 33.91 4.17 -38.38
N ARG A 309 33.16 3.39 -37.60
CA ARG A 309 32.30 2.31 -38.13
C ARG A 309 30.96 2.81 -38.67
N ILE A 310 30.46 3.91 -38.13
CA ILE A 310 29.21 4.53 -38.53
C ILE A 310 29.56 5.91 -39.09
N PRO A 311 29.76 6.08 -40.41
CA PRO A 311 29.97 7.41 -41.01
C PRO A 311 28.70 8.26 -41.09
N ARG A 312 27.50 7.65 -41.12
CA ARG A 312 26.22 8.37 -41.22
C ARG A 312 25.99 9.24 -39.99
N ARG A 313 25.52 10.48 -40.18
CA ARG A 313 25.18 11.41 -39.09
C ARG A 313 23.72 11.85 -39.19
N VAL A 314 23.08 12.05 -38.04
CA VAL A 314 21.73 12.64 -37.93
C VAL A 314 21.83 13.88 -37.07
N ASN A 315 21.47 15.03 -37.63
CA ASN A 315 21.54 16.29 -36.91
C ASN A 315 20.56 16.30 -35.73
N TYR A 316 21.07 16.61 -34.54
CA TYR A 316 20.27 16.68 -33.31
C TYR A 316 19.00 17.55 -33.43
N ARG A 317 19.08 18.74 -34.05
CA ARG A 317 17.90 19.62 -34.21
C ARG A 317 16.85 19.01 -35.15
N GLN A 318 17.27 18.29 -36.18
CA GLN A 318 16.33 17.57 -37.06
C GLN A 318 15.66 16.41 -36.34
N LEU A 319 16.41 15.68 -35.51
CA LEU A 319 15.86 14.61 -34.68
C LEU A 319 14.81 15.15 -33.71
N GLU A 320 15.11 16.28 -33.06
CA GLU A 320 14.18 16.92 -32.12
C GLU A 320 12.91 17.42 -32.82
N LEU A 321 13.02 18.01 -34.03
CA LEU A 321 11.84 18.39 -34.81
C LEU A 321 10.98 17.18 -35.21
N LYS A 322 11.61 16.05 -35.59
CA LYS A 322 10.88 14.80 -35.86
C LYS A 322 10.19 14.28 -34.61
N ARG A 323 10.85 14.36 -33.46
CA ARG A 323 10.31 13.95 -32.16
C ARG A 323 9.08 14.77 -31.78
N ILE A 324 9.16 16.10 -31.91
CA ILE A 324 8.03 17.00 -31.68
C ILE A 324 6.86 16.68 -32.63
N ALA A 325 7.15 16.46 -33.92
CA ALA A 325 6.13 16.09 -34.89
C ALA A 325 5.47 14.75 -34.57
N TYR A 326 6.25 13.75 -34.13
CA TYR A 326 5.75 12.45 -33.72
C TYR A 326 4.85 12.55 -32.47
N LYS A 327 5.32 13.22 -31.41
CA LYS A 327 4.54 13.42 -30.18
C LYS A 327 3.25 14.21 -30.43
N LYS A 328 3.25 15.18 -31.35
CA LYS A 328 2.05 15.96 -31.70
C LYS A 328 0.95 15.10 -32.34
N ASN A 329 1.31 14.01 -33.01
CA ASN A 329 0.35 13.10 -33.64
C ASN A 329 -0.21 12.05 -32.66
N MET A 330 0.28 12.00 -31.43
CA MET A 330 -0.26 11.09 -30.43
C MET A 330 -1.65 11.56 -29.96
N PRO A 331 -2.66 10.68 -29.95
CA PRO A 331 -3.99 11.03 -29.48
C PRO A 331 -4.00 11.28 -27.97
N GLU A 332 -4.81 12.24 -27.52
CA GLU A 332 -4.98 12.54 -26.09
C GLU A 332 -5.78 11.42 -25.39
N LEU A 333 -5.38 11.03 -24.17
CA LEU A 333 -6.10 10.04 -23.37
C LEU A 333 -7.43 10.59 -22.84
N ARG A 334 -8.45 10.53 -23.70
CA ARG A 334 -9.85 10.82 -23.40
C ARG A 334 -10.67 9.57 -23.60
N PHE A 335 -11.34 9.11 -22.56
CA PHE A 335 -12.05 7.84 -22.58
C PHE A 335 -13.56 8.06 -22.75
N LYS A 336 -14.26 7.08 -23.32
CA LYS A 336 -15.70 7.15 -23.53
C LYS A 336 -16.40 5.87 -23.09
N ASP A 337 -16.13 4.75 -23.75
CA ASP A 337 -16.75 3.47 -23.45
C ASP A 337 -15.90 2.63 -22.48
N ILE A 338 -16.55 1.73 -21.72
CA ILE A 338 -15.87 0.82 -20.78
C ILE A 338 -16.27 -0.63 -21.06
N ALA A 339 -15.31 -1.41 -21.54
CA ALA A 339 -15.42 -2.86 -21.72
C ALA A 339 -14.79 -3.59 -20.54
N ILE A 340 -15.48 -4.58 -19.97
CA ILE A 340 -15.01 -5.29 -18.77
C ILE A 340 -14.98 -6.80 -19.04
N GLN A 341 -13.80 -7.39 -18.89
CA GLN A 341 -13.58 -8.82 -18.93
C GLN A 341 -13.39 -9.36 -17.51
N GLY A 342 -14.04 -10.50 -17.22
CA GLY A 342 -14.06 -11.09 -15.88
C GLY A 342 -15.26 -10.66 -15.06
N GLY A 343 -15.63 -11.51 -14.10
CA GLY A 343 -16.83 -11.33 -13.28
C GLY A 343 -18.16 -11.57 -14.00
N SER A 344 -19.25 -11.54 -13.24
CA SER A 344 -20.62 -11.65 -13.73
C SER A 344 -21.15 -10.32 -14.27
N GLU A 345 -22.23 -10.33 -15.05
CA GLU A 345 -22.85 -9.10 -15.58
C GLU A 345 -23.28 -8.09 -14.50
N GLN A 346 -23.67 -8.58 -13.31
CA GLN A 346 -23.97 -7.72 -12.16
C GLN A 346 -22.72 -6.99 -11.65
N GLN A 347 -21.59 -7.71 -11.57
CA GLN A 347 -20.30 -7.17 -11.14
C GLN A 347 -19.76 -6.16 -12.15
N LYS A 348 -19.88 -6.44 -13.46
CA LYS A 348 -19.49 -5.50 -14.52
C LYS A 348 -20.27 -4.18 -14.41
N ARG A 349 -21.58 -4.24 -14.14
CA ARG A 349 -22.40 -3.03 -13.90
C ARG A 349 -21.95 -2.26 -12.67
N TYR A 350 -21.60 -2.94 -11.58
CA TYR A 350 -21.03 -2.29 -10.39
C TYR A 350 -19.73 -1.55 -10.74
N ILE A 351 -18.80 -2.22 -11.41
CA ILE A 351 -17.50 -1.66 -11.79
C ILE A 351 -17.67 -0.44 -12.72
N ARG A 352 -18.55 -0.51 -13.72
CA ARG A 352 -18.81 0.61 -14.64
C ARG A 352 -19.28 1.88 -13.91
N ARG A 353 -20.18 1.73 -12.93
CA ARG A 353 -20.73 2.84 -12.13
C ARG A 353 -19.68 3.55 -11.27
N GLU A 354 -18.56 2.91 -10.99
CA GLU A 354 -17.51 3.50 -10.16
C GLU A 354 -16.64 4.49 -10.96
N PHE A 355 -16.62 4.38 -12.30
CA PHE A 355 -15.97 5.34 -13.19
C PHE A 355 -16.91 6.49 -13.54
N HIS A 356 -18.10 6.22 -14.10
CA HIS A 356 -19.05 7.26 -14.52
C HIS A 356 -20.51 6.93 -14.18
N ALA A 357 -21.29 7.97 -13.94
CA ALA A 357 -22.73 7.86 -13.65
C ALA A 357 -23.59 7.68 -14.91
N SER A 358 -23.05 8.03 -16.10
CA SER A 358 -23.72 7.96 -17.41
C SER A 358 -22.80 7.29 -18.43
N ASP A 359 -23.36 6.38 -19.24
CA ASP A 359 -22.62 5.61 -20.24
C ASP A 359 -22.18 6.44 -21.48
N HIS A 360 -22.45 7.75 -21.52
CA HIS A 360 -22.29 8.59 -22.73
C HIS A 360 -21.37 9.80 -22.56
N GLU A 361 -20.82 10.05 -21.37
CA GLU A 361 -19.92 11.19 -21.13
C GLU A 361 -18.46 10.77 -21.24
N THR A 362 -17.65 11.56 -21.96
CA THR A 362 -16.20 11.33 -22.02
C THR A 362 -15.54 11.71 -20.70
N PHE A 363 -14.48 11.01 -20.33
CA PHE A 363 -13.75 11.26 -19.09
C PHE A 363 -12.24 11.34 -19.27
N SER A 364 -11.61 12.05 -18.33
CA SER A 364 -10.17 12.31 -18.36
C SER A 364 -9.37 11.19 -17.73
N LEU A 365 -8.06 11.18 -17.97
CA LEU A 365 -7.14 10.30 -17.25
C LEU A 365 -7.19 10.48 -15.72
N GLU A 366 -7.46 11.69 -15.23
CA GLU A 366 -7.56 11.94 -13.79
C GLU A 366 -8.82 11.31 -13.19
N ASP A 367 -9.91 11.24 -13.95
CA ASP A 367 -11.13 10.54 -13.55
C ASP A 367 -10.90 9.02 -13.54
N LEU A 368 -10.17 8.50 -14.53
CA LEU A 368 -9.71 7.11 -14.57
C LEU A 368 -8.89 6.77 -13.32
N ARG A 369 -7.88 7.58 -12.96
CA ARG A 369 -7.07 7.37 -11.74
C ARG A 369 -7.94 7.26 -10.48
N LYS A 370 -8.85 8.21 -10.30
CA LYS A 370 -9.76 8.21 -9.13
C LYS A 370 -10.66 6.98 -9.09
N GLY A 371 -11.26 6.61 -10.23
CA GLY A 371 -12.09 5.41 -10.35
C GLY A 371 -11.31 4.12 -10.10
N TYR A 372 -10.10 4.03 -10.67
CA TYR A 372 -9.20 2.87 -10.52
C TYR A 372 -8.83 2.64 -9.05
N PHE A 373 -8.30 3.65 -8.34
CA PHE A 373 -7.92 3.48 -6.94
C PHE A 373 -9.12 3.31 -6.00
N ARG A 374 -10.29 3.86 -6.36
CA ARG A 374 -11.54 3.62 -5.64
C ARG A 374 -11.98 2.16 -5.74
N LEU A 375 -11.91 1.57 -6.93
CA LEU A 375 -12.21 0.15 -7.14
C LEU A 375 -11.19 -0.77 -6.48
N MET A 376 -9.91 -0.44 -6.57
CA MET A 376 -8.85 -1.23 -5.92
C MET A 376 -8.86 -1.14 -4.39
N SER A 377 -9.59 -0.18 -3.82
CA SER A 377 -9.85 -0.13 -2.38
C SER A 377 -10.99 -1.05 -1.94
N ASP A 378 -11.68 -1.72 -2.87
CA ASP A 378 -12.72 -2.73 -2.59
C ASP A 378 -12.09 -4.10 -2.26
N ASN A 379 -12.65 -4.81 -1.28
CA ASN A 379 -12.10 -6.08 -0.80
C ASN A 379 -12.30 -7.26 -1.76
N MET A 380 -13.22 -7.15 -2.73
CA MET A 380 -13.54 -8.23 -3.69
C MET A 380 -12.78 -8.14 -5.01
N ILE A 381 -12.05 -7.07 -5.28
CA ILE A 381 -11.29 -6.91 -6.52
C ILE A 381 -9.80 -7.10 -6.20
N SER A 382 -9.23 -8.23 -6.63
CA SER A 382 -7.80 -8.52 -6.42
C SER A 382 -6.90 -7.74 -7.36
N GLU A 383 -7.37 -7.47 -8.58
CA GLU A 383 -6.55 -6.94 -9.65
C GLU A 383 -7.42 -6.36 -10.76
N ILE A 384 -6.99 -5.21 -11.25
CA ILE A 384 -7.49 -4.59 -12.49
C ILE A 384 -6.27 -4.32 -13.36
N ILE A 385 -6.27 -4.87 -14.57
CA ILE A 385 -5.32 -4.52 -15.64
C ILE A 385 -6.12 -3.67 -16.64
N PRO A 386 -5.84 -2.36 -16.73
CA PRO A 386 -6.52 -1.49 -17.66
C PRO A 386 -5.76 -1.39 -18.99
N HIS A 387 -6.52 -1.29 -20.09
CA HIS A 387 -6.02 -1.11 -21.46
C HIS A 387 -6.78 0.02 -22.14
N ALA A 388 -6.07 0.83 -22.92
CA ALA A 388 -6.66 1.93 -23.68
C ALA A 388 -6.70 1.55 -25.17
N VAL A 389 -7.89 1.34 -25.71
CA VAL A 389 -8.10 0.99 -27.12
C VAL A 389 -8.56 2.22 -27.88
N TYR A 390 -7.74 2.71 -28.82
CA TYR A 390 -8.07 3.94 -29.54
C TYR A 390 -9.15 3.72 -30.59
N ASN A 391 -10.15 4.60 -30.61
CA ASN A 391 -11.19 4.65 -31.62
C ASN A 391 -10.97 5.84 -32.56
N PRO A 392 -10.51 5.61 -33.81
CA PRO A 392 -10.25 6.69 -34.76
C PRO A 392 -11.50 7.46 -35.20
N SER A 393 -12.70 6.90 -35.02
CA SER A 393 -13.95 7.50 -35.53
C SER A 393 -14.39 8.73 -34.75
N ASP A 394 -14.17 8.76 -33.43
CA ASP A 394 -14.51 9.90 -32.57
C ASP A 394 -13.31 10.46 -31.79
N SER A 395 -12.10 9.97 -32.07
CA SER A 395 -10.85 10.41 -31.44
C SER A 395 -10.83 10.23 -29.92
N THR A 396 -11.51 9.17 -29.43
CA THR A 396 -11.51 8.77 -28.02
C THR A 396 -10.94 7.38 -27.82
N PHE A 397 -10.73 6.99 -26.56
CA PHE A 397 -10.28 5.67 -26.16
C PHE A 397 -11.42 4.89 -25.48
N ASP A 398 -11.53 3.61 -25.80
CA ASP A 398 -12.32 2.65 -25.06
C ASP A 398 -11.46 2.06 -23.95
N LEU A 399 -11.94 2.12 -22.71
CA LEU A 399 -11.26 1.57 -21.55
C LEU A 399 -11.61 0.10 -21.38
N HIS A 400 -10.67 -0.78 -21.71
CA HIS A 400 -10.80 -2.21 -21.51
C HIS A 400 -10.22 -2.60 -20.14
N LEU A 401 -11.01 -3.25 -19.30
CA LEU A 401 -10.62 -3.64 -17.94
C LEU A 401 -10.65 -5.15 -17.82
N LYS A 402 -9.49 -5.78 -17.63
CA LYS A 402 -9.39 -7.19 -17.22
C LYS A 402 -9.40 -7.25 -15.70
N VAL A 403 -10.51 -7.72 -15.14
CA VAL A 403 -10.78 -7.70 -13.70
C VAL A 403 -10.75 -9.11 -13.13
N LYS A 404 -10.00 -9.27 -12.03
CA LYS A 404 -9.94 -10.51 -11.28
C LYS A 404 -10.66 -10.35 -9.94
N ILE A 405 -11.81 -11.00 -9.83
CA ILE A 405 -12.60 -11.04 -8.60
C ILE A 405 -12.01 -12.07 -7.64
N GLU A 406 -11.93 -11.71 -6.37
CA GLU A 406 -11.52 -12.58 -5.28
C GLU A 406 -12.57 -13.62 -4.92
N ASP A 407 -12.13 -14.67 -4.23
CA ASP A 407 -13.06 -15.66 -3.68
C ASP A 407 -13.94 -15.05 -2.56
N ASP A 408 -15.12 -15.63 -2.37
CA ASP A 408 -16.22 -15.07 -1.58
C ASP A 408 -16.09 -15.29 -0.06
N LEU A 409 -15.30 -16.25 0.40
CA LEU A 409 -15.05 -16.47 1.83
C LEU A 409 -13.58 -16.18 2.19
N SER A 410 -13.38 -15.31 3.17
CA SER A 410 -12.08 -15.01 3.78
C SER A 410 -12.03 -15.58 5.20
N LEU A 411 -11.05 -16.44 5.46
CA LEU A 411 -10.74 -17.01 6.77
C LEU A 411 -9.47 -16.35 7.31
N ARG A 412 -9.58 -15.66 8.43
CA ARG A 412 -8.54 -14.79 8.99
C ARG A 412 -8.05 -15.36 10.30
N VAL A 413 -6.73 -15.46 10.46
CA VAL A 413 -6.08 -15.93 11.69
C VAL A 413 -5.04 -14.92 12.10
N GLY A 414 -4.98 -14.64 13.39
CA GLY A 414 -4.21 -13.51 13.91
C GLY A 414 -3.93 -13.61 15.40
N GLY A 415 -3.32 -12.54 15.92
CA GLY A 415 -3.11 -12.41 17.35
C GLY A 415 -1.92 -11.54 17.72
N ASN A 416 -1.65 -11.55 19.02
CA ASN A 416 -0.49 -10.94 19.64
C ASN A 416 0.01 -11.86 20.74
N VAL A 417 1.33 -11.97 20.88
CA VAL A 417 2.00 -12.63 21.99
C VAL A 417 2.94 -11.63 22.62
N GLY A 418 2.83 -11.41 23.92
CA GLY A 418 3.65 -10.47 24.66
C GLY A 418 4.08 -10.99 26.03
N SER A 419 5.17 -10.45 26.55
CA SER A 419 5.71 -10.78 27.88
C SER A 419 4.89 -10.22 29.05
N ASN A 420 3.86 -9.41 28.74
CA ASN A 420 2.99 -8.64 29.64
C ASN A 420 1.55 -9.18 29.67
N GLY A 421 1.37 -10.49 29.46
CA GLY A 421 0.08 -11.16 29.61
C GLY A 421 -0.98 -10.81 28.55
N ALA A 422 -0.74 -9.83 27.68
CA ALA A 422 -1.64 -9.37 26.62
C ALA A 422 -1.77 -10.35 25.44
N ASN A 423 -1.52 -11.64 25.68
CA ASN A 423 -1.62 -12.69 24.69
C ASN A 423 -3.07 -12.81 24.21
N GLN A 424 -3.25 -12.76 22.89
CA GLN A 424 -4.55 -12.93 22.24
C GLN A 424 -4.43 -13.77 20.98
N ILE A 425 -5.41 -14.63 20.77
CA ILE A 425 -5.66 -15.36 19.53
C ILE A 425 -6.85 -14.70 18.84
N TYR A 426 -6.74 -14.48 17.54
CA TYR A 426 -7.81 -13.95 16.70
C TYR A 426 -8.17 -14.95 15.61
N VAL A 427 -9.48 -15.16 15.43
CA VAL A 427 -10.06 -15.91 14.32
C VAL A 427 -11.21 -15.10 13.76
N GLY A 428 -11.20 -14.88 12.44
CA GLY A 428 -12.25 -14.17 11.73
C GLY A 428 -12.72 -14.96 10.51
N ALA A 429 -13.99 -14.82 10.18
CA ALA A 429 -14.55 -15.29 8.92
C ALA A 429 -15.35 -14.14 8.29
N THR A 430 -15.09 -13.85 7.02
CA THR A 430 -15.81 -12.82 6.27
C THR A 430 -16.33 -13.38 4.97
N TYR A 431 -17.64 -13.29 4.78
CA TYR A 431 -18.30 -13.60 3.53
C TYR A 431 -18.56 -12.31 2.75
N HIS A 432 -18.03 -12.26 1.53
CA HIS A 432 -18.22 -11.15 0.61
C HIS A 432 -19.12 -11.56 -0.55
N ASN A 433 -20.02 -10.66 -0.95
CA ASN A 433 -20.89 -10.87 -2.10
C ASN A 433 -21.00 -9.58 -2.90
N LEU A 434 -20.42 -9.59 -4.11
CA LEU A 434 -20.47 -8.48 -5.04
C LEU A 434 -21.42 -8.79 -6.18
N ASN A 435 -22.55 -8.09 -6.18
CA ASN A 435 -23.53 -8.09 -7.26
C ASN A 435 -23.68 -6.64 -7.80
N ASN A 436 -24.89 -6.09 -7.88
CA ASN A 436 -25.10 -4.68 -8.22
C ASN A 436 -24.59 -3.70 -7.13
N PHE A 437 -24.29 -4.23 -5.93
CA PHE A 437 -23.75 -3.52 -4.78
C PHE A 437 -22.93 -4.51 -3.95
N SER A 438 -22.03 -4.01 -3.11
CA SER A 438 -21.13 -4.84 -2.30
C SER A 438 -21.78 -5.15 -0.96
N LYS A 439 -21.72 -6.41 -0.54
CA LYS A 439 -22.21 -6.89 0.76
C LYS A 439 -21.11 -7.67 1.45
N GLU A 440 -21.00 -7.47 2.75
CA GLU A 440 -20.03 -8.15 3.59
C GLU A 440 -20.68 -8.57 4.90
N ILE A 441 -20.45 -9.81 5.32
CA ILE A 441 -20.82 -10.30 6.65
C ILE A 441 -19.55 -10.85 7.29
N SER A 442 -19.21 -10.33 8.47
CA SER A 442 -18.02 -10.70 9.22
C SER A 442 -18.40 -11.25 10.59
N LEU A 443 -17.69 -12.29 11.01
CA LEU A 443 -17.69 -12.86 12.34
C LEU A 443 -16.24 -12.81 12.84
N ASP A 444 -16.00 -12.12 13.94
CA ASP A 444 -14.68 -11.93 14.55
C ASP A 444 -14.70 -12.45 15.98
N GLY A 445 -13.74 -13.31 16.31
CA GLY A 445 -13.50 -13.80 17.67
C GLY A 445 -12.07 -13.46 18.12
N GLN A 446 -11.95 -12.91 19.32
CA GLN A 446 -10.68 -12.71 20.01
C GLN A 446 -10.75 -13.34 21.39
N LEU A 447 -9.77 -14.18 21.72
CA LEU A 447 -9.65 -14.84 23.00
C LEU A 447 -8.29 -14.55 23.60
N GLY A 448 -8.26 -14.09 24.85
CA GLY A 448 -7.05 -13.69 25.54
C GLY A 448 -7.27 -13.53 27.04
N GLN A 449 -6.18 -13.37 27.78
CA GLN A 449 -6.26 -13.19 29.23
C GLN A 449 -6.84 -11.81 29.60
N ILE A 450 -6.43 -10.76 28.89
CA ILE A 450 -6.86 -9.38 29.13
C ILE A 450 -8.12 -9.03 28.34
N TYR A 451 -8.23 -9.48 27.09
CA TYR A 451 -9.30 -9.07 26.19
C TYR A 451 -9.97 -10.27 25.54
N ASN A 452 -11.29 -10.31 25.63
CA ASN A 452 -12.13 -11.29 24.95
C ASN A 452 -13.21 -10.55 24.17
N ASN A 453 -13.46 -10.96 22.93
CA ASN A 453 -14.43 -10.32 22.06
C ASN A 453 -15.07 -11.32 21.10
N LEU A 454 -16.38 -11.17 20.90
CA LEU A 454 -17.11 -11.80 19.82
C LEU A 454 -17.96 -10.73 19.14
N GLN A 455 -17.70 -10.51 17.86
CA GLN A 455 -18.33 -9.46 17.06
C GLN A 455 -18.89 -10.03 15.77
N ILE A 456 -20.11 -9.61 15.44
CA ILE A 456 -20.73 -9.84 14.13
C ILE A 456 -20.98 -8.48 13.50
N ALA A 457 -20.56 -8.31 12.25
CA ALA A 457 -20.85 -7.09 11.51
C ALA A 457 -21.33 -7.39 10.09
N GLY A 458 -22.42 -6.75 9.68
CA GLY A 458 -22.90 -6.73 8.31
C GLY A 458 -22.69 -5.35 7.69
N ARG A 459 -22.12 -5.28 6.50
CA ARG A 459 -21.87 -4.05 5.74
C ARG A 459 -22.47 -4.15 4.35
N ILE A 460 -23.12 -3.08 3.89
CA ILE A 460 -23.66 -2.96 2.53
C ILE A 460 -23.24 -1.61 1.96
N ASP A 461 -22.54 -1.64 0.83
CA ASP A 461 -22.06 -0.43 0.15
C ASP A 461 -22.86 -0.19 -1.13
N PHE A 462 -23.58 0.93 -1.17
CA PHE A 462 -24.40 1.34 -2.30
C PHE A 462 -23.62 2.27 -3.23
N PRO A 463 -23.50 1.94 -4.53
CA PRO A 463 -22.86 2.79 -5.54
C PRO A 463 -23.83 3.88 -6.03
N THR A 464 -24.30 4.72 -5.10
CA THR A 464 -25.12 5.91 -5.39
C THR A 464 -24.24 7.09 -5.79
N HIS A 465 -24.82 8.19 -6.30
CA HIS A 465 -24.09 9.40 -6.71
C HIS A 465 -23.12 9.90 -5.62
N ILE A 466 -23.55 9.84 -4.36
CA ILE A 466 -22.66 9.87 -3.19
C ILE A 466 -22.63 8.43 -2.66
N PRO A 467 -21.49 7.71 -2.73
CA PRO A 467 -21.39 6.36 -2.19
C PRO A 467 -21.83 6.32 -0.72
N THR A 468 -22.71 5.38 -0.36
CA THR A 468 -23.23 5.27 1.01
C THR A 468 -23.01 3.87 1.54
N SER A 469 -22.50 3.74 2.76
CA SER A 469 -22.30 2.44 3.42
C SER A 469 -23.18 2.33 4.64
N PHE A 470 -23.90 1.21 4.77
CA PHE A 470 -24.64 0.85 5.96
C PHE A 470 -23.92 -0.30 6.65
N ARG A 471 -23.53 -0.11 7.91
CA ARG A 471 -22.85 -1.13 8.71
C ARG A 471 -23.56 -1.35 10.03
N LEU A 472 -24.05 -2.57 10.25
CA LEU A 472 -24.63 -3.00 11.52
C LEU A 472 -23.59 -3.83 12.27
N VAL A 473 -23.28 -3.46 13.50
CA VAL A 473 -22.31 -4.14 14.37
C VAL A 473 -23.02 -4.60 15.64
N ALA A 474 -22.89 -5.88 15.97
CA ALA A 474 -23.25 -6.44 17.25
C ALA A 474 -21.98 -7.00 17.90
N SER A 475 -21.70 -6.62 19.14
CA SER A 475 -20.46 -7.00 19.82
C SER A 475 -20.70 -7.35 21.28
N THR A 476 -19.98 -8.35 21.75
CA THR A 476 -19.83 -8.69 23.17
C THR A 476 -18.35 -8.77 23.50
N SER A 477 -17.89 -7.93 24.40
CA SER A 477 -16.47 -7.90 24.78
C SER A 477 -16.29 -7.78 26.29
N SER A 478 -15.14 -8.23 26.77
CA SER A 478 -14.70 -8.02 28.13
C SER A 478 -13.22 -7.63 28.19
N PHE A 479 -12.91 -6.71 29.08
CA PHE A 479 -11.56 -6.24 29.38
C PHE A 479 -11.26 -6.50 30.86
N ASP A 480 -10.27 -7.33 31.13
CA ASP A 480 -9.87 -7.76 32.47
C ASP A 480 -8.51 -7.13 32.79
N TYR A 481 -8.47 -6.25 33.79
CA TYR A 481 -7.27 -5.53 34.22
C TYR A 481 -6.68 -6.18 35.47
N PHE A 482 -5.37 -6.46 35.44
CA PHE A 482 -4.66 -7.13 36.52
C PHE A 482 -3.79 -6.16 37.33
N LYS A 483 -3.66 -6.41 38.63
CA LYS A 483 -2.83 -5.59 39.54
C LYS A 483 -1.38 -6.05 39.46
N GLN A 484 -0.57 -5.31 38.69
CA GLN A 484 0.87 -5.52 38.48
C GLN A 484 1.23 -6.86 37.81
N GLU A 485 1.54 -6.80 36.52
CA GLU A 485 2.24 -7.90 35.86
C GLU A 485 3.74 -7.65 35.92
N LYS A 486 4.47 -8.55 36.61
CA LYS A 486 5.92 -8.64 36.45
C LYS A 486 6.21 -9.33 35.11
N LEU A 487 7.35 -9.07 34.51
CA LEU A 487 7.83 -9.85 33.37
C LEU A 487 7.72 -11.36 33.70
N PHE A 488 7.05 -12.12 32.83
CA PHE A 488 6.91 -13.58 32.94
C PHE A 488 6.07 -14.09 34.12
N THR A 489 5.07 -13.34 34.61
CA THR A 489 4.19 -13.85 35.69
C THR A 489 3.38 -15.07 35.23
N LYS A 490 3.37 -16.14 36.04
CA LYS A 490 2.48 -17.30 35.87
C LYS A 490 1.06 -16.92 36.29
N GLY A 491 0.16 -16.63 35.33
CA GLY A 491 -1.31 -16.82 35.31
C GLY A 491 -2.22 -16.64 36.55
N ASN A 492 -1.72 -16.22 37.72
CA ASN A 492 -2.43 -16.27 39.00
C ASN A 492 -2.58 -14.88 39.66
N SER A 493 -2.30 -13.79 38.94
CA SER A 493 -2.63 -12.46 39.43
C SER A 493 -4.15 -12.28 39.38
N PRO A 494 -4.81 -11.90 40.48
CA PRO A 494 -6.25 -11.72 40.49
C PRO A 494 -6.67 -10.48 39.68
N VAL A 495 -7.83 -10.58 39.02
CA VAL A 495 -8.42 -9.47 38.25
C VAL A 495 -8.81 -8.36 39.23
N PHE A 496 -8.28 -7.17 39.00
CA PHE A 496 -8.53 -5.99 39.83
C PHE A 496 -9.77 -5.24 39.37
N ASN A 497 -9.85 -4.95 38.07
CA ASN A 497 -11.00 -4.27 37.46
C ASN A 497 -11.43 -5.03 36.21
N LYS A 498 -12.73 -5.12 35.98
CA LYS A 498 -13.30 -5.80 34.81
C LYS A 498 -14.37 -4.94 34.15
N LYS A 499 -14.27 -4.77 32.84
CA LYS A 499 -15.26 -4.08 32.01
C LYS A 499 -15.91 -5.08 31.06
N LYS A 500 -17.23 -5.08 30.98
CA LYS A 500 -17.97 -5.86 29.97
C LYS A 500 -18.84 -4.92 29.15
N GLU A 501 -18.84 -5.11 27.84
CA GLU A 501 -19.66 -4.35 26.92
C GLU A 501 -20.46 -5.29 26.02
N HIS A 502 -21.76 -5.04 25.90
CA HIS A 502 -22.64 -5.69 24.94
C HIS A 502 -23.40 -4.61 24.18
N PHE A 503 -23.31 -4.55 22.86
CA PHE A 503 -24.00 -3.51 22.11
C PHE A 503 -24.41 -3.93 20.71
N VAL A 504 -25.38 -3.18 20.18
CA VAL A 504 -25.75 -3.17 18.77
C VAL A 504 -25.72 -1.71 18.29
N LYS A 505 -25.00 -1.45 17.20
CA LYS A 505 -24.82 -0.11 16.60
C LYS A 505 -25.01 -0.19 15.09
N LEU A 506 -25.87 0.68 14.56
CA LEU A 506 -25.99 0.93 13.13
C LEU A 506 -25.15 2.17 12.79
N LEU A 507 -24.33 2.06 11.77
CA LEU A 507 -23.45 3.11 11.25
C LEU A 507 -23.80 3.38 9.79
N VAL A 508 -23.99 4.65 9.44
CA VAL A 508 -24.14 5.13 8.07
C VAL A 508 -22.91 5.95 7.73
N SER A 509 -22.11 5.50 6.77
CA SER A 509 -20.91 6.23 6.32
C SER A 509 -21.12 6.86 4.96
N LEU A 510 -20.52 8.04 4.77
CA LEU A 510 -20.44 8.77 3.51
C LEU A 510 -18.98 9.18 3.28
N PRO A 511 -18.46 9.16 2.05
CA PRO A 511 -17.14 9.68 1.75
C PRO A 511 -17.13 11.20 1.99
N PHE A 512 -16.08 11.67 2.66
CA PHE A 512 -15.85 13.09 2.89
C PHE A 512 -14.42 13.38 2.41
N LEU A 513 -14.27 14.01 1.25
CA LEU A 513 -13.00 14.01 0.50
C LEU A 513 -12.56 12.57 0.14
N THR A 514 -11.40 12.38 -0.49
CA THR A 514 -10.91 11.04 -0.81
C THR A 514 -10.39 10.29 0.41
N ARG A 515 -9.83 11.01 1.38
CA ARG A 515 -9.06 10.46 2.52
C ARG A 515 -9.85 10.32 3.82
N GLN A 516 -11.09 10.81 3.87
CA GLN A 516 -11.90 10.81 5.08
C GLN A 516 -13.31 10.27 4.80
N LYS A 517 -14.02 9.93 5.87
CA LYS A 517 -15.44 9.57 5.84
C LYS A 517 -16.17 10.27 6.98
N ALA A 518 -17.40 10.67 6.72
CA ALA A 518 -18.36 11.05 7.76
C ALA A 518 -19.16 9.80 8.13
N GLU A 519 -19.29 9.51 9.42
CA GLU A 519 -19.97 8.32 9.93
C GLU A 519 -21.00 8.73 11.00
N PHE A 520 -22.25 8.36 10.76
CA PHE A 520 -23.38 8.62 11.65
C PHE A 520 -23.79 7.31 12.31
N GLY A 521 -23.73 7.26 13.63
CA GLY A 521 -24.04 6.07 14.41
C GLY A 521 -25.29 6.24 15.27
N ILE A 522 -26.03 5.17 15.45
CA ILE A 522 -27.08 5.04 16.46
C ILE A 522 -27.00 3.64 17.05
N GLY A 523 -27.15 3.51 18.37
CA GLY A 523 -27.04 2.21 19.00
C GLY A 523 -27.56 2.14 20.42
N ILE A 524 -27.66 0.91 20.90
CA ILE A 524 -28.00 0.56 22.27
C ILE A 524 -26.92 -0.37 22.83
N GLY A 525 -26.50 -0.12 24.06
CA GLY A 525 -25.46 -0.86 24.74
C GLY A 525 -25.78 -1.12 26.21
N LYS A 526 -25.26 -2.23 26.72
CA LYS A 526 -25.18 -2.55 28.15
C LYS A 526 -23.71 -2.63 28.52
N LEU A 527 -23.26 -1.72 29.38
CA LEU A 527 -21.92 -1.74 29.97
C LEU A 527 -22.01 -2.24 31.41
N GLN A 528 -21.02 -2.99 31.86
CA GLN A 528 -20.93 -3.46 33.24
C GLN A 528 -19.49 -3.35 33.71
N ASP A 529 -19.29 -2.61 34.80
CA ASP A 529 -18.01 -2.48 35.48
C ASP A 529 -18.03 -3.32 36.77
N GLN A 530 -16.96 -4.06 37.02
CA GLN A 530 -16.69 -4.75 38.27
C GLN A 530 -15.35 -4.25 38.82
N TYR A 531 -15.32 -3.83 40.07
CA TYR A 531 -14.16 -3.17 40.64
C TYR A 531 -14.15 -3.28 42.18
N PHE A 532 -13.00 -3.00 42.78
CA PHE A 532 -12.84 -2.86 44.23
C PHE A 532 -12.61 -1.38 44.60
N GLN A 533 -13.20 -0.92 45.70
CA GLN A 533 -12.99 0.46 46.19
C GLN A 533 -11.61 0.67 46.83
N SER A 534 -11.02 -0.40 47.39
CA SER A 534 -9.77 -0.33 48.13
C SER A 534 -8.59 -0.81 47.30
N ASN A 535 -7.46 -0.12 47.45
CA ASN A 535 -6.17 -0.55 46.93
C ASN A 535 -5.51 -1.66 47.76
N VAL A 536 -6.10 -2.08 48.88
CA VAL A 536 -5.71 -3.28 49.65
C VAL A 536 -6.88 -4.24 49.57
N ILE A 537 -6.72 -5.36 48.87
CA ILE A 537 -7.78 -6.33 48.60
C ILE A 537 -7.38 -7.66 49.21
N ASP A 538 -8.27 -8.24 50.01
CA ASP A 538 -8.23 -9.64 50.38
C ASP A 538 -9.12 -10.44 49.42
N PHE A 539 -8.51 -11.04 48.39
CA PHE A 539 -9.22 -11.79 47.35
C PHE A 539 -9.98 -13.02 47.86
N ASN A 540 -9.82 -13.41 49.13
CA ASN A 540 -10.60 -14.49 49.75
C ASN A 540 -11.90 -14.01 50.39
N ASN A 541 -11.96 -12.73 50.82
CA ASN A 541 -13.07 -12.19 51.63
C ASN A 541 -13.79 -11.02 50.97
N ASP A 542 -13.11 -10.24 50.12
CA ASP A 542 -13.68 -9.06 49.47
C ASP A 542 -14.45 -9.43 48.21
N GLN A 543 -15.68 -8.93 48.08
CA GLN A 543 -16.48 -9.06 46.86
C GLN A 543 -16.46 -7.77 46.04
N ASN A 544 -16.44 -7.93 44.72
CA ASN A 544 -16.47 -6.81 43.77
C ASN A 544 -17.77 -6.03 43.83
N ASP A 545 -17.67 -4.71 43.77
CA ASP A 545 -18.80 -3.83 43.45
C ASP A 545 -19.15 -3.95 41.96
N ILE A 546 -20.43 -3.74 41.61
CA ILE A 546 -20.92 -3.84 40.23
C ILE A 546 -21.72 -2.59 39.86
N SER A 547 -21.30 -1.90 38.79
CA SER A 547 -22.07 -0.84 38.15
C SER A 547 -22.55 -1.27 36.77
N ASN A 548 -23.86 -1.25 36.54
CA ASN A 548 -24.49 -1.57 35.27
C ASN A 548 -25.02 -0.30 34.60
N TYR A 549 -24.75 -0.15 33.31
CA TYR A 549 -25.21 0.98 32.50
C TYR A 549 -25.99 0.47 31.30
N ARG A 550 -27.23 0.92 31.13
CA ARG A 550 -28.00 0.73 29.88
C ARG A 550 -28.02 2.06 29.15
N ILE A 551 -27.43 2.10 27.97
CA ILE A 551 -27.15 3.34 27.25
C ILE A 551 -27.75 3.24 25.87
N PHE A 552 -28.39 4.32 25.44
CA PHE A 552 -28.83 4.55 24.08
C PHE A 552 -28.25 5.88 23.61
N GLY A 553 -27.83 5.95 22.36
CA GLY A 553 -27.39 7.23 21.81
C GLY A 553 -26.94 7.18 20.38
N GLY A 554 -26.50 8.34 19.92
CA GLY A 554 -26.02 8.54 18.57
C GLY A 554 -24.63 9.18 18.55
N SER A 555 -23.92 8.98 17.44
CA SER A 555 -22.57 9.49 17.23
C SER A 555 -22.47 10.13 15.85
N VAL A 556 -21.70 11.21 15.73
CA VAL A 556 -21.24 11.75 14.45
C VAL A 556 -19.73 11.76 14.49
N ALA A 557 -19.10 11.09 13.52
CA ALA A 557 -17.65 11.01 13.43
C ALA A 557 -17.16 11.48 12.07
N MET A 558 -16.03 12.20 12.06
CA MET A 558 -15.19 12.42 10.88
C MET A 558 -13.91 11.64 11.09
N ASP A 559 -13.65 10.67 10.23
CA ASP A 559 -12.52 9.73 10.36
C ASP A 559 -11.70 9.69 9.09
N GLY A 560 -10.39 9.86 9.20
CA GLY A 560 -9.44 9.80 8.10
C GLY A 560 -8.18 9.07 8.48
N ASN A 561 -7.67 8.22 7.58
CA ASN A 561 -6.48 7.44 7.85
C ASN A 561 -5.70 7.14 6.55
N THR A 562 -4.44 7.58 6.53
CA THR A 562 -3.46 7.36 5.46
C THR A 562 -2.17 6.74 5.97
N LEU A 563 -2.18 6.20 7.19
CA LEU A 563 -1.02 5.58 7.82
C LEU A 563 -0.52 4.38 7.01
N ASN A 564 0.79 4.24 6.93
CA ASN A 564 1.44 3.15 6.20
C ASN A 564 1.50 1.82 6.95
N SER A 565 0.98 1.75 8.18
CA SER A 565 0.95 0.51 8.98
C SER A 565 -0.17 0.53 10.01
N LYS A 566 -0.70 -0.65 10.35
CA LYS A 566 -1.73 -0.84 11.39
C LYS A 566 -1.24 -0.45 12.79
N GLN A 567 0.04 -0.67 13.06
CA GLN A 567 0.72 -0.36 14.32
C GLN A 567 2.16 0.05 14.02
N TYR A 568 2.74 0.96 14.82
CA TYR A 568 4.05 1.56 14.56
C TYR A 568 4.21 2.23 13.17
N PRO A 569 3.26 3.08 12.73
CA PRO A 569 3.36 3.78 11.45
C PRO A 569 4.56 4.74 11.40
N THR A 570 5.15 4.90 10.22
CA THR A 570 6.31 5.79 9.99
C THR A 570 6.04 6.86 8.93
N ALA A 571 4.85 6.87 8.35
CA ALA A 571 4.40 7.84 7.38
C ALA A 571 2.86 7.90 7.39
N GLY A 572 2.33 9.02 6.89
CA GLY A 572 0.89 9.26 6.80
C GLY A 572 0.32 10.00 8.02
N ARG A 573 -1.01 10.09 8.06
CA ARG A 573 -1.78 10.77 9.10
C ARG A 573 -3.02 9.96 9.45
N ARG A 574 -3.44 10.01 10.70
CA ARG A 574 -4.81 9.64 11.10
C ARG A 574 -5.40 10.77 11.91
N GLU A 575 -6.66 11.05 11.64
CA GLU A 575 -7.43 12.11 12.27
C GLU A 575 -8.84 11.59 12.52
N ARG A 576 -9.32 11.74 13.75
CA ARG A 576 -10.65 11.32 14.16
C ARG A 576 -11.27 12.37 15.05
N LEU A 577 -12.41 12.91 14.64
CA LEU A 577 -13.26 13.78 15.45
C LEU A 577 -14.58 13.06 15.68
N VAL A 578 -14.98 12.87 16.92
CA VAL A 578 -16.24 12.20 17.28
C VAL A 578 -17.04 13.06 18.24
N ALA A 579 -18.32 13.21 17.96
CA ALA A 579 -19.31 13.79 18.85
C ALA A 579 -20.39 12.75 19.16
N ASN A 580 -20.56 12.44 20.44
CA ASN A 580 -21.56 11.48 20.91
C ASN A 580 -22.59 12.15 21.82
N ILE A 581 -23.86 11.79 21.65
CA ILE A 581 -24.94 12.16 22.56
C ILE A 581 -25.54 10.86 23.07
N TYR A 582 -25.43 10.65 24.38
CA TYR A 582 -25.94 9.45 25.04
C TYR A 582 -26.96 9.80 26.11
N THR A 583 -27.87 8.87 26.32
CA THR A 583 -28.76 8.83 27.48
C THR A 583 -28.77 7.43 28.04
N GLY A 584 -28.76 7.29 29.36
CA GLY A 584 -28.69 5.98 29.96
C GLY A 584 -29.03 5.96 31.43
N LYS A 585 -29.28 4.75 31.91
CA LYS A 585 -29.59 4.44 33.30
C LYS A 585 -28.43 3.66 33.93
N GLU A 586 -27.91 4.17 35.03
CA GLU A 586 -26.94 3.51 35.90
C GLU A 586 -27.68 2.77 37.02
N TYR A 587 -27.19 1.59 37.36
CA TYR A 587 -27.63 0.79 38.49
C TYR A 587 -26.41 0.24 39.23
N PHE A 588 -26.28 0.53 40.51
CA PHE A 588 -25.15 0.13 41.34
C PHE A 588 -25.57 -0.95 42.35
N GLN A 589 -24.69 -1.93 42.56
CA GLN A 589 -24.81 -2.99 43.54
C GLN A 589 -23.49 -3.11 44.30
N SER A 590 -23.53 -2.96 45.62
CA SER A 590 -22.36 -3.15 46.48
C SER A 590 -22.07 -4.64 46.69
N GLY A 591 -20.79 -5.01 46.63
CA GLY A 591 -20.34 -6.37 46.85
C GLY A 591 -20.17 -6.75 48.34
N SER A 592 -19.82 -5.78 49.19
CA SER A 592 -19.49 -6.02 50.60
C SER A 592 -20.49 -5.33 51.54
N ALA A 593 -20.98 -6.01 52.58
CA ALA A 593 -22.05 -5.50 53.45
C ALA A 593 -21.52 -4.79 54.72
N PRO A 594 -22.21 -3.75 55.24
CA PRO A 594 -23.42 -3.14 54.68
C PRO A 594 -23.09 -2.06 53.66
N ASP A 595 -23.98 -1.91 52.68
CA ASP A 595 -23.96 -0.84 51.66
C ASP A 595 -23.74 0.53 52.32
N PRO A 596 -22.60 1.21 52.08
CA PRO A 596 -22.33 2.50 52.71
C PRO A 596 -23.27 3.63 52.21
N TYR A 597 -24.17 3.35 51.27
CA TYR A 597 -25.02 4.35 50.62
C TYR A 597 -26.55 4.15 50.79
N GLU A 598 -26.98 3.28 51.71
CA GLU A 598 -28.40 3.04 52.06
C GLU A 598 -29.38 3.02 50.86
N GLY A 599 -29.33 1.98 50.03
CA GLY A 599 -30.44 1.60 49.13
C GLY A 599 -30.08 1.35 47.67
N THR A 600 -31.07 0.92 46.87
CA THR A 600 -30.87 0.65 45.43
C THR A 600 -30.66 1.95 44.64
N TYR A 601 -29.40 2.28 44.34
CA TYR A 601 -29.05 3.43 43.50
C TYR A 601 -29.45 3.20 42.04
N SER A 602 -30.20 4.16 41.50
CA SER A 602 -30.66 4.17 40.12
C SER A 602 -30.69 5.61 39.60
N TYR A 603 -29.82 5.94 38.66
CA TYR A 603 -29.67 7.29 38.14
C TYR A 603 -29.78 7.33 36.62
N VAL A 604 -30.60 8.25 36.10
CA VAL A 604 -30.74 8.48 34.65
C VAL A 604 -29.97 9.75 34.31
N GLN A 605 -29.10 9.65 33.31
CA GLN A 605 -28.31 10.78 32.84
C GLN A 605 -28.24 10.82 31.33
N SER A 606 -28.15 12.04 30.81
CA SER A 606 -27.85 12.32 29.41
C SER A 606 -26.61 13.20 29.35
N TRP A 607 -25.70 12.91 28.44
CA TRP A 607 -24.44 13.64 28.34
C TRP A 607 -23.94 13.73 26.90
N LEU A 608 -23.11 14.76 26.68
CA LEU A 608 -22.37 14.99 25.46
C LEU A 608 -20.91 14.54 25.66
N GLN A 609 -20.34 13.91 24.65
CA GLN A 609 -18.92 13.61 24.55
C GLN A 609 -18.35 14.13 23.24
N LEU A 610 -17.20 14.78 23.31
CA LEU A 610 -16.42 15.23 22.16
C LEU A 610 -15.00 14.68 22.31
N SER A 611 -14.51 14.03 21.27
CA SER A 611 -13.16 13.45 21.22
C SER A 611 -12.49 13.85 19.92
N TYR A 612 -11.29 14.43 20.00
CA TYR A 612 -10.45 14.73 18.85
C TYR A 612 -9.11 14.04 19.02
N GLU A 613 -8.77 13.14 18.11
CA GLU A 613 -7.50 12.42 18.07
C GLU A 613 -6.80 12.69 16.73
N MET A 614 -5.52 13.04 16.78
CA MET A 614 -4.70 13.23 15.60
C MET A 614 -3.30 12.67 15.80
N GLU A 615 -2.87 11.83 14.87
CA GLU A 615 -1.49 11.39 14.73
C GLU A 615 -0.97 11.70 13.33
N ARG A 616 0.25 12.22 13.23
CA ARG A 616 0.89 12.54 11.94
C ARG A 616 2.38 12.28 11.99
N TYR A 617 2.93 11.80 10.87
CA TYR A 617 4.34 11.49 10.70
C TYR A 617 4.95 12.29 9.55
N TYR A 618 6.03 12.99 9.85
CA TYR A 618 6.76 13.85 8.93
C TYR A 618 8.13 13.23 8.62
N PRO A 619 8.34 12.66 7.43
CA PRO A 619 9.67 12.21 7.01
C PRO A 619 10.56 13.43 6.74
N ILE A 620 11.54 13.66 7.60
CA ILE A 620 12.47 14.81 7.50
C ILE A 620 13.70 14.42 6.67
N SER A 621 14.15 13.17 6.79
CA SER A 621 15.22 12.59 5.96
C SER A 621 14.97 11.10 5.75
N THR A 622 15.81 10.44 4.95
CA THR A 622 15.75 8.98 4.72
C THR A 622 15.94 8.14 6.00
N LYS A 623 16.52 8.72 7.06
CA LYS A 623 16.76 8.04 8.35
C LYS A 623 15.98 8.63 9.51
N PHE A 624 15.25 9.73 9.34
CA PHE A 624 14.60 10.42 10.45
C PHE A 624 13.18 10.84 10.11
N VAL A 625 12.26 10.43 10.96
CA VAL A 625 10.84 10.78 10.91
C VAL A 625 10.46 11.40 12.25
N LEU A 626 9.73 12.51 12.22
CA LEU A 626 9.15 13.11 13.41
C LEU A 626 7.64 12.87 13.41
N GLY A 627 7.14 12.19 14.44
CA GLY A 627 5.70 12.05 14.68
C GLY A 627 5.19 13.02 15.75
N ASN A 628 3.92 13.37 15.67
CA ASN A 628 3.21 14.06 16.75
C ASN A 628 1.83 13.43 17.00
N TYR A 629 1.37 13.53 18.25
CA TYR A 629 0.10 12.99 18.72
C TYR A 629 -0.65 14.05 19.52
N ILE A 630 -1.95 14.17 19.30
CA ILE A 630 -2.84 15.06 20.06
C ILE A 630 -4.11 14.28 20.37
N HIS A 631 -4.58 14.37 21.61
CA HIS A 631 -5.87 13.84 22.04
C HIS A 631 -6.54 14.85 22.96
N ALA A 632 -7.63 15.45 22.49
CA ALA A 632 -8.49 16.31 23.30
C ALA A 632 -9.81 15.58 23.56
N TYR A 633 -10.24 15.56 24.82
CA TYR A 633 -11.45 14.87 25.23
C TYR A 633 -12.27 15.75 26.15
N TYR A 634 -13.57 15.82 25.90
CA TYR A 634 -14.54 16.52 26.71
C TYR A 634 -15.78 15.65 26.92
N SER A 635 -16.18 15.50 28.18
CA SER A 635 -17.42 14.84 28.55
C SER A 635 -18.18 15.69 29.57
N SER A 636 -19.46 15.89 29.31
CA SER A 636 -20.39 16.51 30.26
C SER A 636 -21.05 15.48 31.20
N ARG A 637 -20.51 14.26 31.26
CA ARG A 637 -21.08 13.16 32.06
C ARG A 637 -20.94 13.48 33.55
N ASN A 638 -22.02 13.22 34.30
CA ASN A 638 -22.00 13.37 35.75
C ASN A 638 -21.25 12.21 36.40
N PHE A 639 -20.83 12.40 37.64
CA PHE A 639 -20.20 11.35 38.43
C PHE A 639 -21.16 10.19 38.67
N SER A 640 -20.60 8.98 38.68
CA SER A 640 -21.30 7.77 39.09
C SER A 640 -21.39 7.71 40.62
N GLN A 641 -22.03 6.67 41.15
CA GLN A 641 -22.33 6.57 42.59
C GLN A 641 -21.10 6.74 43.50
N ASN A 642 -19.93 6.28 43.06
CA ASN A 642 -18.68 6.33 43.81
C ASN A 642 -17.49 6.74 42.91
N TYR A 643 -16.34 7.01 43.55
CA TYR A 643 -15.11 7.43 42.87
C TYR A 643 -14.64 6.40 41.83
N THR A 644 -14.55 5.13 42.22
CA THR A 644 -14.01 4.06 41.35
C THR A 644 -14.88 3.83 40.11
N ALA A 645 -16.20 3.82 40.26
CA ALA A 645 -17.16 3.78 39.15
C ALA A 645 -16.98 4.96 38.20
N THR A 646 -16.79 6.16 38.77
CA THR A 646 -16.55 7.38 38.01
C THR A 646 -15.26 7.27 37.20
N MET A 647 -14.17 6.80 37.81
CA MET A 647 -12.88 6.62 37.14
C MET A 647 -12.91 5.53 36.06
N MET A 648 -13.70 4.46 36.27
CA MET A 648 -13.92 3.43 35.26
C MET A 648 -14.63 3.99 34.02
N GLN A 649 -15.55 4.93 34.17
CA GLN A 649 -16.29 5.53 33.06
C GLN A 649 -15.65 6.80 32.47
N ALA A 650 -14.61 7.33 33.11
CA ALA A 650 -13.87 8.50 32.64
C ALA A 650 -13.06 8.20 31.35
N GLY A 651 -12.86 9.24 30.53
CA GLY A 651 -12.05 9.17 29.32
C GLY A 651 -10.61 8.78 29.64
N GLU A 652 -9.97 8.01 28.75
CA GLU A 652 -8.62 7.48 28.93
C GLU A 652 -7.64 8.08 27.92
N PHE A 653 -6.45 8.46 28.39
CA PHE A 653 -5.33 8.82 27.54
C PHE A 653 -4.34 7.66 27.46
N ALA A 654 -4.46 6.87 26.39
CA ALA A 654 -3.69 5.63 26.19
C ALA A 654 -3.06 5.56 24.78
N PRO A 655 -2.01 6.36 24.51
CA PRO A 655 -1.42 6.46 23.17
C PRO A 655 -0.62 5.21 22.76
N THR A 656 0.07 4.53 23.69
CA THR A 656 0.91 3.36 23.37
C THR A 656 0.15 2.04 23.50
N ALA A 657 0.66 0.98 22.86
CA ALA A 657 0.08 -0.36 22.97
C ALA A 657 0.04 -0.85 24.43
N HIS A 658 1.10 -0.60 25.21
CA HIS A 658 1.13 -0.95 26.63
C HIS A 658 0.10 -0.16 27.45
N SER A 659 -0.07 1.14 27.19
CA SER A 659 -1.03 1.95 27.93
C SER A 659 -2.49 1.51 27.73
N LYS A 660 -2.84 0.95 26.57
CA LYS A 660 -4.22 0.48 26.25
C LYS A 660 -4.66 -0.75 27.03
N ILE A 661 -3.71 -1.56 27.51
CA ILE A 661 -4.00 -2.76 28.31
C ILE A 661 -3.84 -2.53 29.82
N THR A 662 -3.33 -1.36 30.20
CA THR A 662 -3.04 -1.03 31.60
C THR A 662 -4.11 -0.10 32.14
N TYR A 663 -4.70 -0.46 33.28
CA TYR A 663 -5.57 0.46 34.00
C TYR A 663 -4.71 1.43 34.82
N ASN A 664 -4.64 2.70 34.39
CA ASN A 664 -3.96 3.76 35.13
C ASN A 664 -4.91 4.94 35.38
N GLU A 665 -5.32 5.11 36.64
CA GLU A 665 -6.22 6.17 37.08
C GLU A 665 -5.66 7.58 36.85
N ALA A 666 -4.33 7.74 36.86
CA ALA A 666 -3.69 9.04 36.71
C ALA A 666 -3.85 9.62 35.30
N PHE A 667 -4.11 8.78 34.30
CA PHE A 667 -4.30 9.15 32.89
C PHE A 667 -5.78 9.10 32.46
N ARG A 668 -6.69 9.32 33.42
CA ARG A 668 -8.14 9.35 33.17
C ARG A 668 -8.78 10.62 33.69
N ALA A 669 -9.70 11.18 32.91
CA ALA A 669 -10.52 12.32 33.31
C ALA A 669 -11.74 12.48 32.39
N ASN A 670 -12.77 13.18 32.87
CA ASN A 670 -13.91 13.54 32.02
C ASN A 670 -13.55 14.64 31.00
N GLN A 671 -12.50 15.42 31.25
CA GLN A 671 -12.06 16.52 30.39
C GLN A 671 -10.54 16.62 30.44
N PHE A 672 -9.85 16.49 29.31
CA PHE A 672 -8.40 16.57 29.26
C PHE A 672 -7.88 16.99 27.88
N ILE A 673 -6.62 17.43 27.88
CA ILE A 673 -5.79 17.58 26.69
C ILE A 673 -4.53 16.75 26.91
N GLY A 674 -4.24 15.88 25.96
CA GLY A 674 -2.99 15.12 25.88
C GLY A 674 -2.28 15.41 24.58
N ALA A 675 -0.95 15.43 24.62
CA ALA A 675 -0.12 15.66 23.45
C ALA A 675 1.21 14.93 23.57
N GLY A 676 1.83 14.59 22.45
CA GLY A 676 3.13 13.97 22.45
C GLY A 676 3.90 14.11 21.14
N ILE A 677 5.19 13.77 21.23
CA ILE A 677 6.13 13.73 20.11
C ILE A 677 6.75 12.35 20.00
N MET A 678 7.05 11.94 18.77
CA MET A 678 7.54 10.61 18.43
C MET A 678 8.72 10.70 17.44
N PRO A 679 9.92 11.11 17.87
CA PRO A 679 11.11 10.98 17.03
C PRO A 679 11.42 9.51 16.73
N ILE A 680 11.61 9.21 15.44
CA ILE A 680 11.89 7.88 14.92
C ILE A 680 13.16 7.91 14.08
N TYR A 681 14.12 7.05 14.44
CA TYR A 681 15.34 6.82 13.68
C TYR A 681 15.22 5.50 12.90
N GLN A 682 15.19 5.60 11.58
CA GLN A 682 15.08 4.45 10.68
C GLN A 682 16.47 3.93 10.32
N ILE A 683 16.79 2.72 10.79
CA ILE A 683 18.03 2.02 10.44
C ILE A 683 17.86 1.35 9.09
N THR A 684 16.71 0.70 8.89
CA THR A 684 16.24 0.18 7.60
C THR A 684 14.73 0.48 7.46
N PRO A 685 14.12 0.30 6.27
CA PRO A 685 12.68 0.49 6.11
C PRO A 685 11.82 -0.39 7.03
N VAL A 686 12.35 -1.53 7.48
CA VAL A 686 11.67 -2.48 8.37
C VAL A 686 12.11 -2.37 9.82
N PHE A 687 13.32 -1.85 10.11
CA PHE A 687 13.87 -1.77 11.46
C PHE A 687 14.10 -0.32 11.89
N HIS A 688 13.45 0.10 12.97
CA HIS A 688 13.55 1.46 13.47
C HIS A 688 13.53 1.53 14.99
N ILE A 689 14.16 2.59 15.50
CA ILE A 689 14.13 2.98 16.91
C ILE A 689 13.13 4.12 17.04
N ARG A 690 12.19 4.00 17.98
CA ARG A 690 11.16 5.00 18.24
C ARG A 690 11.26 5.44 19.69
N THR A 691 11.28 6.74 19.92
CA THR A 691 11.09 7.31 21.27
C THR A 691 9.79 8.09 21.26
N GLU A 692 8.90 7.82 22.21
CA GLU A 692 7.59 8.44 22.33
C GLU A 692 7.52 9.14 23.68
N ILE A 693 7.12 10.42 23.69
CA ILE A 693 7.00 11.22 24.91
C ILE A 693 5.66 11.92 24.88
N TYR A 694 4.87 11.72 25.93
CA TYR A 694 3.51 12.23 26.03
C TYR A 694 3.28 12.97 27.34
N GLY A 695 2.52 14.05 27.29
CA GLY A 695 1.96 14.76 28.43
C GLY A 695 0.44 14.64 28.46
N PHE A 696 -0.12 14.57 29.66
CA PHE A 696 -1.55 14.48 29.94
C PHE A 696 -1.93 15.56 30.96
N ALA A 697 -2.86 16.43 30.57
CA ALA A 697 -3.35 17.52 31.39
C ALA A 697 -4.88 17.45 31.53
N PRO A 698 -5.40 16.89 32.64
CA PRO A 698 -6.82 16.99 32.96
C PRO A 698 -7.20 18.45 33.19
N ILE A 699 -8.27 18.91 32.54
CA ILE A 699 -8.80 20.28 32.75
C ILE A 699 -9.31 20.38 34.19
N PHE A 700 -10.14 19.42 34.60
CA PHE A 700 -10.57 19.23 35.98
C PHE A 700 -10.23 17.79 36.42
N PRO A 701 -9.21 17.59 37.26
CA PRO A 701 -8.88 16.25 37.76
C PRO A 701 -10.01 15.73 38.65
N ILE A 702 -10.29 14.44 38.57
CA ILE A 702 -11.28 13.77 39.43
C ILE A 702 -10.56 13.33 40.71
N VAL A 703 -11.03 13.79 41.86
CA VAL A 703 -10.47 13.46 43.18
C VAL A 703 -11.49 12.71 44.02
N CYS A 704 -10.99 11.86 44.92
CA CYS A 704 -11.81 11.10 45.86
C CYS A 704 -11.98 11.91 47.16
N ASN A 705 -13.23 12.10 47.59
CA ASN A 705 -13.56 12.75 48.87
C ASN A 705 -13.57 11.73 50.02
N GLU A 706 -13.69 12.22 51.27
CA GLU A 706 -13.73 11.36 52.48
C GLU A 706 -14.84 10.29 52.44
N ASP A 707 -15.97 10.57 51.76
CA ASP A 707 -17.10 9.63 51.58
C ASP A 707 -16.93 8.64 50.40
N SER A 708 -15.72 8.50 49.84
CA SER A 708 -15.46 7.72 48.62
C SER A 708 -16.24 8.18 47.37
N LYS A 709 -16.73 9.42 47.38
CA LYS A 709 -17.41 10.07 46.25
C LYS A 709 -16.43 10.87 45.39
N ALA A 710 -16.71 10.95 44.09
CA ALA A 710 -15.94 11.77 43.17
C ALA A 710 -16.28 13.26 43.31
N SER A 711 -15.27 14.11 43.22
CA SER A 711 -15.42 15.55 43.03
C SER A 711 -14.39 16.09 42.02
N TYR A 712 -14.65 17.29 41.48
CA TYR A 712 -13.69 17.96 40.61
C TYR A 712 -12.67 18.74 41.45
N GLY A 713 -11.39 18.54 41.17
CA GLY A 713 -10.30 19.34 41.70
C GLY A 713 -10.15 20.69 40.99
N LYS A 714 -9.04 21.39 41.28
CA LYS A 714 -8.73 22.69 40.70
C LYS A 714 -8.30 22.56 39.24
N LEU A 715 -8.59 23.60 38.45
CA LEU A 715 -8.25 23.67 37.03
C LEU A 715 -6.76 23.41 36.79
N PHE A 716 -6.42 22.42 35.95
CA PHE A 716 -5.05 22.01 35.61
C PHE A 716 -4.12 21.77 36.82
N SER A 717 -4.66 21.37 37.97
CA SER A 717 -3.84 21.18 39.18
C SER A 717 -3.00 19.90 39.17
N ARG A 718 -3.17 19.05 38.16
CA ARG A 718 -2.46 17.78 38.00
C ARG A 718 -2.00 17.68 36.54
N ILE A 719 -0.74 17.35 36.32
CA ILE A 719 -0.17 17.07 34.99
C ILE A 719 0.64 15.79 35.14
N GLU A 720 0.43 14.85 34.23
CA GLU A 720 1.12 13.56 34.20
C GLU A 720 1.85 13.40 32.87
N TYR A 721 2.87 12.56 32.84
CA TYR A 721 3.64 12.29 31.62
C TYR A 721 3.99 10.81 31.52
N MET A 722 4.15 10.34 30.30
CA MET A 722 4.66 8.99 30.02
C MET A 722 5.68 9.04 28.89
N GLY A 723 6.65 8.14 28.94
CA GLY A 723 7.65 7.96 27.89
C GLY A 723 7.81 6.50 27.53
N GLU A 724 8.05 6.19 26.26
CA GLU A 724 8.27 4.84 25.75
C GLU A 724 9.41 4.84 24.72
N LEU A 725 10.42 4.00 24.92
CA LEU A 725 11.48 3.71 23.96
C LEU A 725 11.25 2.31 23.39
N SER A 726 11.08 2.22 22.09
CA SER A 726 10.73 0.98 21.38
C SER A 726 11.70 0.68 20.24
N LEU A 727 12.19 -0.55 20.20
CA LEU A 727 12.90 -1.14 19.07
C LEU A 727 11.91 -1.97 18.26
N VAL A 728 11.64 -1.57 17.02
CA VAL A 728 10.55 -2.16 16.23
C VAL A 728 11.08 -2.76 14.93
N VAL A 729 10.78 -4.04 14.72
CA VAL A 729 10.97 -4.74 13.45
C VAL A 729 9.60 -4.99 12.82
N LYS A 730 9.34 -4.39 11.66
CA LYS A 730 8.15 -4.62 10.84
C LYS A 730 8.34 -5.86 9.98
N LEU A 731 7.38 -6.77 10.04
CA LEU A 731 7.28 -7.95 9.20
C LEU A 731 6.04 -7.80 8.29
N PRO A 732 5.98 -8.49 7.13
CA PRO A 732 4.81 -8.43 6.25
C PRO A 732 3.49 -8.85 6.93
N PHE A 733 3.59 -9.68 7.96
CA PHE A 733 2.45 -10.28 8.67
C PHE A 733 2.31 -9.79 10.12
N GLY A 734 3.21 -8.94 10.64
CA GLY A 734 3.23 -8.58 12.06
C GLY A 734 4.28 -7.53 12.42
N ALA A 735 4.36 -7.15 13.69
CA ALA A 735 5.47 -6.38 14.21
C ALA A 735 6.09 -7.08 15.42
N ILE A 736 7.40 -7.00 15.55
CA ILE A 736 8.12 -7.29 16.79
C ILE A 736 8.49 -5.96 17.42
N SER A 737 8.15 -5.76 18.68
CA SER A 737 8.51 -4.57 19.44
C SER A 737 9.09 -4.96 20.79
N ALA A 738 10.30 -4.49 21.07
CA ALA A 738 10.86 -4.49 22.41
C ALA A 738 10.76 -3.06 22.96
N TYR A 739 10.03 -2.87 24.06
CA TYR A 739 9.76 -1.55 24.61
C TYR A 739 10.22 -1.43 26.06
N LEU A 740 10.60 -0.22 26.43
CA LEU A 740 10.85 0.24 27.79
C LEU A 740 10.01 1.51 27.99
N ASN A 741 9.07 1.50 28.94
CA ASN A 741 8.25 2.65 29.22
C ASN A 741 8.30 3.07 30.69
N HIS A 742 7.92 4.32 30.92
CA HIS A 742 7.85 4.95 32.21
C HIS A 742 6.58 5.80 32.34
N TYR A 743 5.91 5.69 33.48
CA TYR A 743 4.78 6.53 33.86
C TYR A 743 5.15 7.41 35.06
N SER A 744 4.73 8.68 35.04
CA SER A 744 4.88 9.61 36.17
C SER A 744 4.13 9.17 37.43
N SER A 745 2.98 8.52 37.25
CA SER A 745 2.14 7.98 38.32
C SER A 745 1.66 6.55 37.99
N PRO A 746 1.78 5.59 38.92
CA PRO A 746 2.43 5.68 40.23
C PRO A 746 3.95 5.94 40.13
N ALA A 747 4.56 6.49 41.18
CA ALA A 747 5.98 6.83 41.17
C ALA A 747 6.88 5.61 40.91
N LYS A 748 7.98 5.81 40.17
CA LYS A 748 8.96 4.77 39.78
C LYS A 748 8.36 3.60 38.98
N ASN A 749 7.29 3.83 38.23
CA ASN A 749 6.68 2.82 37.38
C ASN A 749 7.45 2.67 36.06
N TRP A 750 8.36 1.70 36.00
CA TRP A 750 9.09 1.30 34.79
C TRP A 750 8.62 -0.07 34.33
N ASN A 751 8.28 -0.20 33.06
CA ASN A 751 7.90 -1.47 32.46
C ASN A 751 8.76 -1.76 31.25
N VAL A 752 9.10 -3.03 31.07
CA VAL A 752 9.84 -3.51 29.91
C VAL A 752 9.09 -4.71 29.36
N GLY A 753 9.05 -4.85 28.04
CA GLY A 753 8.41 -6.00 27.43
C GLY A 753 8.77 -6.22 25.98
N LEU A 754 8.35 -7.38 25.50
CA LEU A 754 8.45 -7.81 24.12
C LEU A 754 7.06 -8.17 23.63
N THR A 755 6.69 -7.71 22.44
CA THR A 755 5.43 -8.10 21.75
C THR A 755 5.72 -8.56 20.34
N LEU A 756 5.00 -9.59 19.90
CA LEU A 756 4.98 -10.13 18.54
C LEU A 756 3.54 -10.19 18.03
N GLY A 757 3.27 -9.57 16.89
CA GLY A 757 1.96 -9.59 16.23
C GLY A 757 1.26 -8.23 16.28
N TRP A 758 -0.07 -8.24 16.28
CA TRP A 758 -0.90 -7.03 16.25
C TRP A 758 -1.76 -6.92 17.51
N GLN A 759 -1.56 -5.86 18.28
CA GLN A 759 -2.34 -5.60 19.49
C GLN A 759 -3.50 -4.64 19.19
N ILE A 760 -4.51 -5.16 18.49
CA ILE A 760 -5.70 -4.43 18.04
C ILE A 760 -6.93 -5.01 18.73
N PHE A 761 -7.87 -4.15 19.11
CA PHE A 761 -9.11 -4.52 19.81
C PHE A 761 -10.33 -4.27 18.92
N GLY A 762 -11.44 -4.95 19.23
CA GLY A 762 -12.70 -4.80 18.51
C GLY A 762 -13.37 -3.44 18.74
N SER A 763 -14.51 -3.24 18.08
CA SER A 763 -15.29 -2.00 18.19
C SER A 763 -15.84 -1.83 19.62
N ARG A 764 -15.92 -0.58 20.09
CA ARG A 764 -16.49 -0.21 21.41
C ARG A 764 -17.82 0.54 21.23
N PHE A 765 -18.67 0.53 22.26
CA PHE A 765 -19.92 1.29 22.20
C PHE A 765 -19.69 2.81 22.34
N ILE A 766 -18.84 3.18 23.30
CA ILE A 766 -18.39 4.55 23.57
C ILE A 766 -16.96 4.66 23.03
N GLU A 767 -16.74 5.63 22.16
CA GLU A 767 -15.48 5.88 21.45
C GLU A 767 -14.84 7.21 21.83
#